data_AF-K1R783-F1
#
_entry.id   AF-K1R783-F1
#
_cell.length_a   1.000
_cell.length_b   1.000
_cell.length_c   1.000
_cell.angle_alpha   90.00
_cell.angle_beta   90.00
_cell.angle_gamma   90.00
#
_symmetry.space_group_name_H-M   'P 1'
#
loop_
_entity.id
_entity.type
_entity.pdbx_description
1 polymer ?
#
loop_
_entity_poly.entity_id
_entity_poly.type
_entity_poly.pdbx_seq_one_letter_code
_entity_poly.pdbx_strand_id
1 'polypeptide(L)'
;MSCAGRILIYGGKGALGSSCVSLFKSKNYWVGSIDLMPNEQADANVVVKPSESWLNQEDEVLKGVESIIGGEKLDAVLCVAGGWAGGNAASKEFIKNADMMWKQSVWTSSIAAALAAKYLKEGGIVTLPGAAPCVGGTAGMMGYGMAKAAVHQLVKSLASKGSGLPANSSAVAILPVTLDTPMNRKFMSEADFTTWTPLEFVAELFFKWTSDGSTRPENGSLASLLAKGFRFFCSLHSRGVVDRKDLASKDDEQETHGPFYSPAYYLPCQFISFCGSFKYQSREKKKVHVIESPEIWEEFCHRILKQNIKVIGLDCEWVSHGKRALPVSLLQVATPKGDCGLVRLSKMSEVPESLHQIMQDRSILKVGVAVVDDGKKLGRDYGITVQGCVDLRYVLARVRGIFNVKTESLREITKEVLDVVIEKDAAVRRGNWEAETYTEAQIDYAAKDALVGVDIFTHLIMAKMEGQKVHISEKALMENELDLRFWPTARSMCQGIVDLPYKSQIARNRKEENKTVSMETMRFSLDKDDLQVFIGSSSLSVKDKRAYVVRKRPLYYNCFLLAPDGQELCTCDVRKVEWYLEKGLAVKVKEDPLTVKLNFEPGGRPEGEDDYYLQQKDNICVACGSEEMLIKKQVVPKEYRRFFPTSLKDHSSHDVLLLCVPCHRKSTQYDNVLRYQLAKESGYPIDMGFFPTSLKDHSSHDVLLLCVPCHRKSTQYDNVLRYQLAKESGYPIDMGSSVKVHADRDLQKVKSAARALLSPKSDQIPVERRKDLQQVVLDFYGTEELSTEILQDAAKMDFRTINDEFFPHGKGVIRHVRKNEGIYNFERRWRQHFLDTMKPKYLPSKWSVDHKHARTEFYS
;
A
#
# COMPACT_ATOMS: atom_id res chain seq x y z
N MET A 1 23.62 34.09 -39.45
CA MET A 1 22.48 34.28 -38.53
C MET A 1 23.04 34.24 -37.12
N SER A 2 22.80 35.25 -36.28
CA SER A 2 23.28 35.25 -34.89
C SER A 2 22.59 34.12 -34.11
N CYS A 3 23.34 33.37 -33.29
CA CYS A 3 22.78 32.34 -32.43
C CYS A 3 21.88 32.96 -31.34
N ALA A 4 20.81 32.26 -30.95
CA ALA A 4 19.86 32.71 -29.92
C ALA A 4 20.48 32.76 -28.51
N GLY A 5 21.53 31.97 -28.28
CA GLY A 5 22.29 31.92 -27.04
C GLY A 5 23.38 30.85 -27.12
N ARG A 6 24.18 30.71 -26.06
CA ARG A 6 25.29 29.75 -25.95
C ARG A 6 25.17 28.95 -24.67
N ILE A 7 25.22 27.62 -24.77
CA ILE A 7 25.18 26.74 -23.60
C ILE A 7 26.29 25.68 -23.65
N LEU A 8 26.64 25.16 -22.49
CA LEU A 8 27.46 23.94 -22.35
C LEU A 8 26.64 22.81 -21.73
N ILE A 9 26.80 21.60 -22.26
CA ILE A 9 26.20 20.38 -21.72
C ILE A 9 27.31 19.41 -21.33
N TYR A 10 27.48 19.20 -20.02
CA TYR A 10 28.39 18.18 -19.49
C TYR A 10 27.64 16.86 -19.35
N GLY A 11 28.07 15.83 -20.06
CA GLY A 11 27.33 14.59 -20.29
C GLY A 11 26.53 14.61 -21.60
N GLY A 12 26.99 15.38 -22.59
CA GLY A 12 26.26 15.67 -23.83
C GLY A 12 26.03 14.49 -24.77
N LYS A 13 26.75 13.36 -24.61
CA LYS A 13 26.52 12.12 -25.37
C LYS A 13 25.62 11.13 -24.62
N GLY A 14 25.40 11.33 -23.32
CA GLY A 14 24.43 10.56 -22.54
C GLY A 14 23.00 10.73 -23.07
N ALA A 15 22.08 9.86 -22.63
CA ALA A 15 20.69 9.84 -23.14
C ALA A 15 19.99 11.20 -22.96
N LEU A 16 20.00 11.77 -21.75
CA LEU A 16 19.43 13.09 -21.49
C LEU A 16 20.23 14.20 -22.18
N GLY A 17 21.56 14.12 -22.18
CA GLY A 17 22.43 15.11 -22.82
C GLY A 17 22.17 15.22 -24.32
N SER A 18 22.02 14.10 -25.02
CA SER A 18 21.72 14.07 -26.45
C SER A 18 20.36 14.67 -26.77
N SER A 19 19.35 14.42 -25.92
CA SER A 19 18.03 15.07 -26.04
C SER A 19 18.15 16.59 -25.84
N CYS A 20 18.93 17.05 -24.87
CA CYS A 20 19.20 18.48 -24.66
C CYS A 20 19.94 19.12 -25.83
N VAL A 21 21.00 18.48 -26.35
CA VAL A 21 21.74 18.97 -27.54
C VAL A 21 20.76 19.14 -28.70
N SER A 22 19.98 18.11 -29.03
CA SER A 22 19.02 18.12 -30.13
C SER A 22 18.01 19.27 -29.98
N LEU A 23 17.44 19.44 -28.78
CA LEU A 23 16.45 20.49 -28.52
C LEU A 23 17.06 21.89 -28.65
N PHE A 24 18.18 22.18 -28.00
CA PHE A 24 18.78 23.53 -28.05
C PHE A 24 19.28 23.89 -29.45
N LYS A 25 19.81 22.92 -30.21
CA LYS A 25 20.14 23.11 -31.64
C LYS A 25 18.90 23.45 -32.46
N SER A 26 17.77 22.77 -32.24
CA SER A 26 16.50 23.10 -32.90
C SER A 26 15.99 24.52 -32.59
N LYS A 27 16.45 25.13 -31.50
CA LYS A 27 16.13 26.50 -31.07
C LYS A 27 17.22 27.52 -31.45
N ASN A 28 18.15 27.14 -32.33
CA ASN A 28 19.23 27.99 -32.84
C ASN A 28 20.21 28.48 -31.74
N TYR A 29 20.42 27.70 -30.69
CA TYR A 29 21.51 27.92 -29.73
C TYR A 29 22.81 27.33 -30.27
N TRP A 30 23.93 27.94 -29.88
CA TRP A 30 25.24 27.30 -29.95
C TRP A 30 25.39 26.37 -28.75
N VAL A 31 25.77 25.11 -29.00
CA VAL A 31 25.84 24.06 -27.99
C VAL A 31 27.24 23.44 -27.98
N GLY A 32 27.97 23.59 -26.88
CA GLY A 32 29.18 22.81 -26.62
C GLY A 32 28.89 21.57 -25.79
N SER A 33 29.38 20.41 -26.23
CA SER A 33 29.24 19.13 -25.53
C SER A 33 30.54 18.72 -24.86
N ILE A 34 30.48 18.34 -23.58
CA ILE A 34 31.61 17.79 -22.82
C ILE A 34 31.23 16.36 -22.44
N ASP A 35 31.97 15.36 -22.91
CA ASP A 35 31.70 13.95 -22.61
C ASP A 35 32.93 13.09 -22.92
N LEU A 36 32.89 11.79 -22.62
CA LEU A 36 33.93 10.82 -22.99
C LEU A 36 33.98 10.57 -24.51
N MET A 37 32.92 10.94 -25.23
CA MET A 37 32.77 10.75 -26.68
C MET A 37 32.16 12.01 -27.31
N PRO A 38 32.50 12.35 -28.57
CA PRO A 38 31.91 13.50 -29.25
C PRO A 38 30.41 13.28 -29.51
N ASN A 39 29.65 14.38 -29.44
CA ASN A 39 28.30 14.48 -29.97
C ASN A 39 28.34 15.25 -31.30
N GLU A 40 27.96 14.57 -32.37
CA GLU A 40 28.07 15.04 -33.75
C GLU A 40 27.07 16.16 -34.07
N GLN A 41 26.03 16.34 -33.24
CA GLN A 41 25.05 17.43 -33.39
C GLN A 41 25.48 18.73 -32.67
N ALA A 42 26.45 18.66 -31.77
CA ALA A 42 26.95 19.82 -31.05
C ALA A 42 27.85 20.68 -31.96
N ASP A 43 27.88 21.99 -31.72
CA ASP A 43 28.74 22.92 -32.48
C ASP A 43 30.22 22.74 -32.14
N ALA A 44 30.52 22.31 -30.91
CA ALA A 44 31.86 22.02 -30.45
C ALA A 44 31.84 20.89 -29.41
N ASN A 45 32.96 20.17 -29.31
CA ASN A 45 33.11 19.05 -28.41
C ASN A 45 34.40 19.17 -27.59
N VAL A 46 34.31 18.88 -26.29
CA VAL A 46 35.45 18.62 -25.42
C VAL A 46 35.38 17.15 -25.03
N VAL A 47 36.30 16.35 -25.57
CA VAL A 47 36.37 14.91 -25.30
C VAL A 47 37.23 14.68 -24.06
N VAL A 48 36.58 14.27 -22.98
CA VAL A 48 37.21 13.99 -21.69
C VAL A 48 37.92 12.64 -21.77
N LYS A 49 39.21 12.62 -21.45
CA LYS A 49 39.96 11.38 -21.35
C LYS A 49 39.72 10.73 -19.99
N PRO A 50 39.74 9.40 -19.88
CA PRO A 50 39.79 8.74 -18.58
C PRO A 50 41.01 9.23 -17.80
N SER A 51 40.77 10.07 -16.79
CA SER A 51 41.82 10.67 -15.96
C SER A 51 42.07 9.83 -14.71
N GLU A 52 43.33 9.76 -14.29
CA GLU A 52 43.73 9.15 -13.01
C GLU A 52 43.40 10.05 -11.80
N SER A 53 43.24 11.36 -12.01
CA SER A 53 42.98 12.33 -10.94
C SER A 53 41.90 13.36 -11.30
N TRP A 54 41.24 13.89 -10.27
CA TRP A 54 40.22 14.91 -10.41
C TRP A 54 40.79 16.21 -10.98
N LEU A 55 41.96 16.63 -10.48
CA LEU A 55 42.62 17.88 -10.87
C LEU A 55 43.01 17.88 -12.36
N ASN A 56 43.49 16.74 -12.88
CA ASN A 56 43.86 16.63 -14.29
C ASN A 56 42.61 16.75 -15.18
N GLN A 57 41.49 16.14 -14.78
CA GLN A 57 40.25 16.24 -15.55
C GLN A 57 39.68 17.66 -15.52
N GLU A 58 39.78 18.37 -14.40
CA GLU A 58 39.40 19.78 -14.30
C GLU A 58 40.22 20.65 -15.26
N ASP A 59 41.54 20.54 -15.22
CA ASP A 59 42.46 21.32 -16.05
C ASP A 59 42.22 21.07 -17.55
N GLU A 60 42.11 19.80 -17.97
CA GLU A 60 41.82 19.43 -19.36
C GLU A 60 40.49 19.99 -19.83
N VAL A 61 39.43 19.88 -19.01
CA VAL A 61 38.11 20.38 -19.38
C VAL A 61 38.08 21.90 -19.43
N LEU A 62 38.69 22.61 -18.47
CA LEU A 62 38.74 24.06 -18.47
C LEU A 62 39.47 24.62 -19.69
N LYS A 63 40.62 24.04 -20.05
CA LYS A 63 41.40 24.40 -21.25
C LYS A 63 40.64 24.07 -22.53
N GLY A 64 40.04 22.88 -22.59
CA GLY A 64 39.21 22.47 -23.72
C GLY A 64 38.03 23.42 -23.94
N VAL A 65 37.32 23.76 -22.87
CA VAL A 65 36.21 24.72 -22.94
C VAL A 65 36.69 26.10 -23.36
N GLU A 66 37.78 26.62 -22.78
CA GLU A 66 38.35 27.92 -23.15
C GLU A 66 38.60 28.03 -24.66
N SER A 67 39.14 26.95 -25.25
CA SER A 67 39.44 26.90 -26.68
C SER A 67 38.19 26.94 -27.58
N ILE A 68 37.06 26.36 -27.14
CA ILE A 68 35.83 26.30 -27.96
C ILE A 68 34.87 27.47 -27.74
N ILE A 69 34.92 28.12 -26.57
CA ILE A 69 34.05 29.27 -26.29
C ILE A 69 34.64 30.58 -26.83
N GLY A 70 35.96 30.67 -26.99
CA GLY A 70 36.62 31.85 -27.59
C GLY A 70 36.40 33.15 -26.82
N GLY A 71 36.27 33.10 -25.50
CA GLY A 71 36.02 34.27 -24.64
C GLY A 71 34.55 34.68 -24.49
N GLU A 72 33.64 34.08 -25.26
CA GLU A 72 32.20 34.32 -25.13
C GLU A 72 31.64 33.74 -23.82
N LYS A 73 30.61 34.40 -23.28
CA LYS A 73 29.90 33.96 -22.06
C LYS A 73 28.70 33.06 -22.40
N LEU A 74 28.31 32.24 -21.43
CA LEU A 74 27.27 31.22 -21.56
C LEU A 74 25.99 31.61 -20.84
N ASP A 75 24.84 31.32 -21.46
CA ASP A 75 23.52 31.48 -20.86
C ASP A 75 23.23 30.37 -19.84
N ALA A 76 23.74 29.16 -20.09
CA ALA A 76 23.62 28.03 -19.17
C ALA A 76 24.79 27.05 -19.21
N VAL A 77 25.06 26.43 -18.07
CA VAL A 77 25.90 25.23 -17.94
C VAL A 77 25.03 24.10 -17.39
N LEU A 78 24.72 23.11 -18.22
CA LEU A 78 23.84 22.00 -17.89
C LEU A 78 24.66 20.73 -17.63
N CYS A 79 24.83 20.36 -16.37
CA CYS A 79 25.48 19.09 -16.01
C CYS A 79 24.42 17.99 -15.88
N VAL A 80 24.46 17.06 -16.82
CA VAL A 80 23.63 15.84 -16.86
C VAL A 80 24.45 14.56 -16.82
N ALA A 81 25.78 14.70 -16.69
CA ALA A 81 26.70 13.60 -16.50
C ALA A 81 26.40 12.83 -15.21
N GLY A 82 26.46 11.52 -15.29
CA GLY A 82 26.20 10.65 -14.16
C GLY A 82 25.94 9.22 -14.60
N GLY A 83 25.87 8.34 -13.62
CA GLY A 83 25.49 6.96 -13.80
C GLY A 83 24.83 6.43 -12.54
N TRP A 84 24.59 5.13 -12.51
CA TRP A 84 24.00 4.46 -11.37
C TRP A 84 24.74 3.15 -11.09
N ALA A 85 25.06 2.92 -9.83
CA ALA A 85 25.55 1.64 -9.34
C ALA A 85 25.07 1.41 -7.90
N GLY A 86 24.45 0.25 -7.68
CA GLY A 86 23.98 -0.17 -6.36
C GLY A 86 25.08 -0.77 -5.47
N GLY A 87 24.71 -1.14 -4.26
CA GLY A 87 25.61 -1.77 -3.28
C GLY A 87 25.33 -1.26 -1.87
N ASN A 88 24.96 -2.19 -0.97
CA ASN A 88 24.94 -1.93 0.46
C ASN A 88 26.35 -2.15 1.05
N ALA A 89 26.54 -1.83 2.33
CA ALA A 89 27.84 -1.96 3.02
C ALA A 89 28.43 -3.38 3.00
N ALA A 90 27.61 -4.43 2.81
CA ALA A 90 28.06 -5.81 2.73
C ALA A 90 28.44 -6.26 1.29
N SER A 91 28.16 -5.43 0.28
CA SER A 91 28.50 -5.74 -1.11
C SER A 91 30.01 -5.69 -1.32
N LYS A 92 30.57 -6.74 -1.95
CA LYS A 92 31.99 -6.76 -2.36
C LYS A 92 32.33 -5.65 -3.36
N GLU A 93 31.33 -5.18 -4.12
CA GLU A 93 31.50 -4.09 -5.08
C GLU A 93 31.25 -2.70 -4.48
N PHE A 94 30.94 -2.57 -3.17
CA PHE A 94 30.55 -1.29 -2.57
C PHE A 94 31.58 -0.18 -2.81
N ILE A 95 32.84 -0.42 -2.46
CA ILE A 95 33.90 0.61 -2.55
C ILE A 95 34.18 0.98 -4.01
N LYS A 96 34.26 -0.02 -4.90
CA LYS A 96 34.45 0.18 -6.34
C LYS A 96 33.30 1.00 -6.95
N ASN A 97 32.06 0.66 -6.59
CA ASN A 97 30.89 1.39 -7.06
C ASN A 97 30.84 2.81 -6.48
N ALA A 98 31.26 3.01 -5.23
CA ALA A 98 31.36 4.34 -4.63
C ALA A 98 32.38 5.24 -5.34
N ASP A 99 33.58 4.74 -5.64
CA ASP A 99 34.60 5.46 -6.43
C ASP A 99 34.06 5.87 -7.81
N MET A 100 33.43 4.92 -8.52
CA MET A 100 32.81 5.19 -9.82
C MET A 100 31.70 6.25 -9.74
N MET A 101 30.84 6.18 -8.72
CA MET A 101 29.77 7.18 -8.53
C MET A 101 30.31 8.56 -8.18
N TRP A 102 31.41 8.63 -7.45
CA TRP A 102 32.09 9.89 -7.11
C TRP A 102 32.65 10.56 -8.37
N LYS A 103 33.37 9.80 -9.21
CA LYS A 103 33.91 10.28 -10.49
C LYS A 103 32.81 10.74 -11.45
N GLN A 104 31.71 10.00 -11.53
CA GLN A 104 30.65 10.31 -12.49
C GLN A 104 29.71 11.45 -12.06
N SER A 105 29.52 11.68 -10.75
CA SER A 105 28.59 12.70 -10.24
C SER A 105 29.26 13.87 -9.55
N VAL A 106 30.22 13.62 -8.66
CA VAL A 106 30.84 14.69 -7.87
C VAL A 106 31.87 15.44 -8.72
N TRP A 107 32.75 14.72 -9.43
CA TRP A 107 33.79 15.39 -10.23
C TRP A 107 33.19 16.26 -11.31
N THR A 108 32.28 15.70 -12.10
CA THR A 108 31.58 16.39 -13.18
C THR A 108 30.77 17.59 -12.68
N SER A 109 30.10 17.47 -11.53
CA SER A 109 29.34 18.59 -10.94
C SER A 109 30.22 19.73 -10.44
N SER A 110 31.35 19.42 -9.80
CA SER A 110 32.27 20.48 -9.34
C SER A 110 32.99 21.15 -10.50
N ILE A 111 33.38 20.40 -11.54
CA ILE A 111 33.97 21.00 -12.74
C ILE A 111 32.93 21.86 -13.47
N ALA A 112 31.67 21.42 -13.55
CA ALA A 112 30.58 22.24 -14.08
C ALA A 112 30.36 23.54 -13.27
N ALA A 113 30.53 23.48 -11.95
CA ALA A 113 30.47 24.66 -11.10
C ALA A 113 31.65 25.62 -11.34
N ALA A 114 32.87 25.11 -11.53
CA ALA A 114 34.05 25.92 -11.88
C ALA A 114 33.88 26.58 -13.26
N LEU A 115 33.36 25.83 -14.24
CA LEU A 115 32.99 26.35 -15.56
C LEU A 115 31.95 27.46 -15.46
N ALA A 116 30.91 27.28 -14.62
CA ALA A 116 29.89 28.28 -14.41
C ALA A 116 30.46 29.55 -13.77
N ALA A 117 31.32 29.43 -12.76
CA ALA A 117 31.99 30.57 -12.14
C ALA A 117 32.83 31.38 -13.16
N LYS A 118 33.53 30.70 -14.09
CA LYS A 118 34.41 31.35 -15.07
C LYS A 118 33.65 31.91 -16.28
N TYR A 119 32.66 31.19 -16.82
CA TYR A 119 32.12 31.43 -18.15
C TYR A 119 30.62 31.75 -18.21
N LEU A 120 29.87 31.58 -17.12
CA LEU A 120 28.44 31.91 -17.12
C LEU A 120 28.23 33.44 -17.18
N LYS A 121 27.16 33.88 -17.85
CA LYS A 121 26.70 35.27 -17.83
C LYS A 121 26.10 35.63 -16.47
N GLU A 122 26.06 36.92 -16.16
CA GLU A 122 25.15 37.41 -15.13
C GLU A 122 23.71 37.03 -15.49
N GLY A 123 22.93 36.59 -14.50
CA GLY A 123 21.59 36.06 -14.76
C GLY A 123 21.56 34.68 -15.43
N GLY A 124 22.70 34.01 -15.65
CA GLY A 124 22.73 32.66 -16.22
C GLY A 124 22.33 31.57 -15.22
N ILE A 125 22.23 30.32 -15.69
CA ILE A 125 21.88 29.17 -14.86
C ILE A 125 22.89 28.02 -14.94
N VAL A 126 23.23 27.42 -13.80
CA VAL A 126 23.90 26.13 -13.72
C VAL A 126 22.96 25.07 -13.18
N THR A 127 22.83 23.94 -13.88
CA THR A 127 22.03 22.81 -13.40
C THR A 127 22.92 21.61 -13.09
N LEU A 128 22.64 20.94 -11.97
CA LEU A 128 23.39 19.77 -11.51
C LEU A 128 22.49 18.52 -11.38
N PRO A 129 23.03 17.30 -11.61
CA PRO A 129 22.23 16.08 -11.65
C PRO A 129 22.11 15.48 -10.24
N GLY A 130 21.04 15.83 -9.52
CA GLY A 130 20.65 15.20 -8.26
C GLY A 130 19.90 13.88 -8.46
N ALA A 131 19.34 13.35 -7.38
CA ALA A 131 18.40 12.23 -7.42
C ALA A 131 17.40 12.32 -6.26
N ALA A 132 16.11 12.11 -6.55
CA ALA A 132 15.06 12.14 -5.54
C ALA A 132 15.29 11.21 -4.34
N PRO A 133 15.72 9.94 -4.51
CA PRO A 133 15.94 9.05 -3.37
C PRO A 133 17.12 9.45 -2.47
N CYS A 134 18.02 10.33 -2.92
CA CYS A 134 19.25 10.70 -2.21
C CYS A 134 19.08 11.87 -1.23
N VAL A 135 17.85 12.37 -1.03
CA VAL A 135 17.52 13.29 0.07
C VAL A 135 17.37 12.54 1.41
N GLY A 136 17.34 11.22 1.39
CA GLY A 136 17.27 10.34 2.56
C GLY A 136 18.28 9.19 2.51
N GLY A 137 18.16 8.26 3.45
CA GLY A 137 19.05 7.10 3.54
C GLY A 137 18.90 6.15 2.33
N THR A 138 20.03 5.74 1.76
CA THR A 138 20.12 4.96 0.52
C THR A 138 20.83 3.62 0.73
N ALA A 139 20.35 2.82 1.70
CA ALA A 139 21.04 1.62 2.18
C ALA A 139 21.41 0.59 1.09
N GLY A 140 20.62 0.49 0.00
CA GLY A 140 20.90 -0.41 -1.12
C GLY A 140 21.84 0.13 -2.21
N MET A 141 22.23 1.41 -2.12
CA MET A 141 23.03 2.11 -3.13
C MET A 141 23.88 3.21 -2.49
N MET A 142 24.65 2.84 -1.45
CA MET A 142 25.31 3.80 -0.56
C MET A 142 26.29 4.72 -1.31
N GLY A 143 27.08 4.18 -2.25
CA GLY A 143 28.00 4.97 -3.09
C GLY A 143 27.29 6.02 -3.94
N TYR A 144 26.19 5.63 -4.59
CA TYR A 144 25.34 6.54 -5.37
C TYR A 144 24.70 7.61 -4.48
N GLY A 145 24.19 7.20 -3.31
CA GLY A 145 23.63 8.09 -2.31
C GLY A 145 24.59 9.18 -1.82
N MET A 146 25.80 8.77 -1.42
CA MET A 146 26.84 9.71 -0.99
C MET A 146 27.19 10.72 -2.09
N ALA A 147 27.40 10.23 -3.32
CA ALA A 147 27.75 11.10 -4.44
C ALA A 147 26.65 12.12 -4.75
N LYS A 148 25.37 11.71 -4.80
CA LYS A 148 24.25 12.62 -5.07
C LYS A 148 23.95 13.57 -3.91
N ALA A 149 24.13 13.15 -2.66
CA ALA A 149 24.01 14.04 -1.50
C ALA A 149 25.09 15.13 -1.50
N ALA A 150 26.32 14.80 -1.90
CA ALA A 150 27.38 15.80 -2.10
C ALA A 150 27.01 16.82 -3.20
N VAL A 151 26.41 16.36 -4.31
CA VAL A 151 25.90 17.26 -5.35
C VAL A 151 24.77 18.16 -4.83
N HIS A 152 23.85 17.63 -4.00
CA HIS A 152 22.80 18.44 -3.38
C HIS A 152 23.37 19.52 -2.48
N GLN A 153 24.39 19.19 -1.68
CA GLN A 153 25.09 20.16 -0.85
C GLN A 153 25.79 21.22 -1.72
N LEU A 154 26.46 20.82 -2.80
CA LEU A 154 27.15 21.73 -3.72
C LEU A 154 26.19 22.78 -4.31
N VAL A 155 25.01 22.39 -4.77
CA VAL A 155 23.97 23.32 -5.27
C VAL A 155 23.62 24.39 -4.24
N LYS A 156 23.50 23.96 -2.98
CA LYS A 156 23.16 24.84 -1.88
C LYS A 156 24.29 25.81 -1.54
N SER A 157 25.54 25.36 -1.63
CA SER A 157 26.71 26.23 -1.49
C SER A 157 26.82 27.21 -2.65
N LEU A 158 26.56 26.79 -3.89
CA LEU A 158 26.59 27.65 -5.07
C LEU A 158 25.56 28.78 -5.02
N ALA A 159 24.41 28.54 -4.39
CA ALA A 159 23.39 29.55 -4.19
C ALA A 159 23.68 30.55 -3.05
N SER A 160 24.72 30.30 -2.24
CA SER A 160 25.08 31.16 -1.11
C SER A 160 25.91 32.36 -1.54
N LYS A 161 25.84 33.46 -0.77
CA LYS A 161 26.68 34.64 -0.99
C LYS A 161 28.17 34.24 -0.95
N GLY A 162 28.96 34.76 -1.89
CA GLY A 162 30.40 34.48 -1.98
C GLY A 162 30.77 33.15 -2.63
N SER A 163 29.83 32.47 -3.30
CA SER A 163 30.09 31.18 -3.98
C SER A 163 31.00 31.26 -5.21
N GLY A 164 31.22 32.46 -5.75
CA GLY A 164 31.98 32.69 -6.98
C GLY A 164 31.14 32.62 -8.26
N LEU A 165 29.83 32.34 -8.18
CA LEU A 165 28.95 32.46 -9.34
C LEU A 165 28.66 33.93 -9.70
N PRO A 166 28.45 34.27 -10.99
CA PRO A 166 28.10 35.63 -11.42
C PRO A 166 26.84 36.17 -10.76
N ALA A 167 26.71 37.51 -10.72
CA ALA A 167 25.54 38.17 -10.15
C ALA A 167 24.23 37.70 -10.81
N ASN A 168 23.17 37.61 -10.01
CA ASN A 168 21.83 37.19 -10.43
C ASN A 168 21.74 35.80 -11.08
N SER A 169 22.82 35.00 -11.05
CA SER A 169 22.79 33.64 -11.55
C SER A 169 22.06 32.68 -10.60
N SER A 170 21.69 31.50 -11.10
CA SER A 170 21.01 30.48 -10.31
C SER A 170 21.70 29.12 -10.42
N ALA A 171 21.78 28.41 -9.30
CA ALA A 171 22.21 27.01 -9.22
C ALA A 171 21.01 26.15 -8.81
N VAL A 172 20.67 25.14 -9.61
CA VAL A 172 19.52 24.25 -9.35
C VAL A 172 19.92 22.80 -9.58
N ALA A 173 19.47 21.87 -8.75
CA ALA A 173 19.53 20.45 -9.09
C ALA A 173 18.17 19.91 -9.49
N ILE A 174 18.13 19.10 -10.55
CA ILE A 174 16.97 18.25 -10.83
C ILE A 174 17.11 16.93 -10.06
N LEU A 175 16.02 16.49 -9.44
CA LEU A 175 15.93 15.27 -8.65
C LEU A 175 14.90 14.34 -9.32
N PRO A 176 15.28 13.64 -10.40
CA PRO A 176 14.42 12.61 -10.96
C PRO A 176 14.28 11.43 -9.99
N VAL A 177 13.12 10.77 -10.04
CA VAL A 177 12.94 9.43 -9.47
C VAL A 177 13.56 8.40 -10.42
N THR A 178 13.03 8.32 -11.63
CA THR A 178 13.58 7.50 -12.72
C THR A 178 13.40 8.24 -14.05
N LEU A 179 14.49 8.41 -14.79
CA LEU A 179 14.45 8.94 -16.16
C LEU A 179 14.21 7.81 -17.15
N ASP A 180 13.43 8.10 -18.19
CA ASP A 180 13.14 7.15 -19.25
C ASP A 180 14.31 7.07 -20.26
N THR A 181 15.29 6.22 -19.95
CA THR A 181 16.47 6.01 -20.81
C THR A 181 16.48 4.59 -21.38
N PRO A 182 17.06 4.36 -22.57
CA PRO A 182 17.23 3.01 -23.11
C PRO A 182 17.96 2.07 -22.15
N MET A 183 18.94 2.60 -21.41
CA MET A 183 19.70 1.86 -20.41
C MET A 183 18.82 1.46 -19.22
N ASN A 184 18.03 2.38 -18.67
CA ASN A 184 17.07 2.06 -17.61
C ASN A 184 16.03 1.04 -18.08
N ARG A 185 15.48 1.19 -19.30
CA ARG A 185 14.52 0.22 -19.86
C ARG A 185 15.13 -1.17 -20.01
N LYS A 186 16.41 -1.25 -20.41
CA LYS A 186 17.15 -2.52 -20.51
C LYS A 186 17.40 -3.17 -19.15
N PHE A 187 17.71 -2.39 -18.12
CA PHE A 187 17.98 -2.91 -16.77
C PHE A 187 16.73 -3.10 -15.90
N MET A 188 15.60 -2.49 -16.26
CA MET A 188 14.33 -2.55 -15.55
C MET A 188 13.17 -2.78 -16.54
N SER A 189 13.23 -3.88 -17.31
CA SER A 189 12.29 -4.16 -18.43
C SER A 189 10.85 -4.43 -18.00
N GLU A 190 10.62 -4.82 -16.74
CA GLU A 190 9.28 -5.08 -16.17
C GLU A 190 8.75 -3.92 -15.31
N ALA A 191 9.45 -2.79 -15.25
CA ALA A 191 8.99 -1.62 -14.50
C ALA A 191 7.82 -0.94 -15.20
N ASP A 192 6.94 -0.30 -14.42
CA ASP A 192 5.90 0.56 -14.98
C ASP A 192 6.50 1.83 -15.58
N PHE A 193 6.77 1.80 -16.89
CA PHE A 193 7.34 2.93 -17.63
C PHE A 193 6.44 4.18 -17.63
N THR A 194 5.15 4.06 -17.29
CA THR A 194 4.25 5.22 -17.19
C THR A 194 4.60 6.14 -16.03
N THR A 195 5.43 5.66 -15.09
CA THR A 195 5.94 6.44 -13.95
C THR A 195 7.32 7.05 -14.19
N TRP A 196 7.91 6.85 -15.38
CA TRP A 196 9.25 7.34 -15.69
C TRP A 196 9.16 8.69 -16.39
N THR A 197 10.10 9.59 -16.08
CA THR A 197 10.10 10.94 -16.64
C THR A 197 10.74 10.94 -18.03
N PRO A 198 10.02 11.36 -19.09
CA PRO A 198 10.56 11.47 -20.45
C PRO A 198 11.74 12.44 -20.51
N LEU A 199 12.70 12.17 -21.39
CA LEU A 199 13.91 13.01 -21.52
C LEU A 199 13.56 14.37 -22.15
N GLU A 200 12.59 14.38 -23.05
CA GLU A 200 12.07 15.57 -23.74
C GLU A 200 11.51 16.56 -22.74
N PHE A 201 10.76 16.09 -21.72
CA PHE A 201 10.24 16.93 -20.66
C PHE A 201 11.35 17.65 -19.89
N VAL A 202 12.43 16.94 -19.58
CA VAL A 202 13.58 17.53 -18.85
C VAL A 202 14.35 18.50 -19.73
N ALA A 203 14.54 18.17 -21.02
CA ALA A 203 15.17 19.06 -21.99
C ALA A 203 14.36 20.36 -22.17
N GLU A 204 13.03 20.27 -22.29
CA GLU A 204 12.13 21.43 -22.36
C GLU A 204 12.18 22.27 -21.09
N LEU A 205 12.27 21.63 -19.92
CA LEU A 205 12.41 22.33 -18.65
C LEU A 205 13.72 23.13 -18.60
N PHE A 206 14.85 22.55 -19.01
CA PHE A 206 16.12 23.26 -19.10
C PHE A 206 16.10 24.39 -20.11
N PHE A 207 15.46 24.18 -21.26
CA PHE A 207 15.26 25.23 -22.25
C PHE A 207 14.49 26.40 -21.65
N LYS A 208 13.35 26.13 -21.01
CA LYS A 208 12.50 27.15 -20.37
C LYS A 208 13.27 27.96 -19.32
N TRP A 209 14.03 27.28 -18.45
CA TRP A 209 14.86 27.95 -17.44
C TRP A 209 16.01 28.76 -18.05
N THR A 210 16.53 28.35 -19.21
CA THR A 210 17.59 29.08 -19.89
C THR A 210 17.05 30.30 -20.62
N SER A 211 15.93 30.17 -21.34
CA SER A 211 15.36 31.24 -22.17
C SER A 211 14.56 32.26 -21.36
N ASP A 212 13.97 31.87 -20.24
CA ASP A 212 13.13 32.73 -19.40
C ASP A 212 13.45 32.54 -17.91
N GLY A 213 14.19 33.49 -17.36
CA GLY A 213 14.60 33.47 -15.96
C GLY A 213 13.46 33.50 -14.95
N SER A 214 12.27 34.02 -15.33
CA SER A 214 11.11 34.10 -14.43
C SER A 214 10.51 32.73 -14.11
N THR A 215 10.83 31.72 -14.92
CA THR A 215 10.28 30.36 -14.81
C THR A 215 11.15 29.45 -13.94
N ARG A 216 12.27 29.97 -13.45
CA ARG A 216 13.25 29.22 -12.67
C ARG A 216 12.75 28.96 -11.25
N PRO A 217 13.07 27.79 -10.68
CA PRO A 217 13.11 27.57 -9.25
C PRO A 217 13.90 28.65 -8.51
N GLU A 218 13.61 28.84 -7.23
CA GLU A 218 14.43 29.66 -6.34
C GLU A 218 15.89 29.18 -6.38
N ASN A 219 16.85 30.10 -6.33
CA ASN A 219 18.27 29.77 -6.35
C ASN A 219 18.62 28.79 -5.23
N GLY A 220 19.35 27.72 -5.57
CA GLY A 220 19.67 26.62 -4.67
C GLY A 220 18.59 25.55 -4.58
N SER A 221 17.53 25.59 -5.38
CA SER A 221 16.47 24.58 -5.31
C SER A 221 16.94 23.17 -5.65
N LEU A 222 16.38 22.20 -4.93
CA LEU A 222 16.42 20.77 -5.27
C LEU A 222 15.06 20.41 -5.89
N ALA A 223 14.96 20.55 -7.21
CA ALA A 223 13.72 20.43 -7.97
C ALA A 223 13.37 18.95 -8.22
N SER A 224 12.44 18.39 -7.43
CA SER A 224 12.00 17.00 -7.61
C SER A 224 11.10 16.86 -8.84
N LEU A 225 11.42 15.90 -9.70
CA LEU A 225 10.63 15.56 -10.89
C LEU A 225 9.75 14.35 -10.56
N LEU A 226 8.45 14.57 -10.46
CA LEU A 226 7.47 13.54 -10.10
C LEU A 226 6.57 13.22 -11.29
N ALA A 227 6.37 11.93 -11.55
CA ALA A 227 5.35 11.43 -12.49
C ALA A 227 4.14 10.89 -11.70
N LYS A 228 2.93 11.36 -12.00
CA LYS A 228 1.65 10.82 -11.50
C LYS A 228 0.72 10.59 -12.69
N GLY A 229 0.72 9.38 -13.25
CA GLY A 229 0.10 9.12 -14.56
C GLY A 229 0.79 9.92 -15.67
N PHE A 230 0.07 10.31 -16.74
CA PHE A 230 0.59 11.11 -17.86
C PHE A 230 0.92 12.59 -17.51
N ARG A 231 1.02 12.96 -16.23
CA ARG A 231 1.33 14.34 -15.79
C ARG A 231 2.63 14.39 -15.00
N PHE A 232 3.52 15.29 -15.42
CA PHE A 232 4.85 15.50 -14.86
C PHE A 232 4.91 16.85 -14.12
N PHE A 233 5.41 16.86 -12.88
CA PHE A 233 5.45 18.05 -12.02
C PHE A 233 6.85 18.30 -11.47
N CYS A 234 7.22 19.58 -11.35
CA CYS A 234 8.40 20.05 -10.64
C CYS A 234 7.96 20.64 -9.28
N SER A 235 8.38 20.04 -8.17
CA SER A 235 8.10 20.55 -6.81
C SER A 235 9.37 21.13 -6.16
N LEU A 236 9.27 22.32 -5.58
CA LEU A 236 10.38 23.06 -4.95
C LEU A 236 10.59 22.64 -3.48
N HIS A 237 11.85 22.57 -3.05
CA HIS A 237 12.26 22.55 -1.64
C HIS A 237 12.89 23.91 -1.30
N SER A 238 12.12 24.87 -0.76
CA SER A 238 12.62 26.16 -0.26
C SER A 238 13.03 26.07 1.22
N ARG A 239 14.10 26.80 1.59
CA ARG A 239 14.88 26.71 2.85
C ARG A 239 14.57 27.86 3.82
N GLY A 240 14.90 27.72 5.10
CA GLY A 240 15.08 28.84 6.03
C GLY A 240 16.54 28.99 6.48
N VAL A 241 17.24 30.00 5.95
CA VAL A 241 18.40 30.66 6.58
C VAL A 241 17.92 32.07 6.90
N VAL A 242 17.91 32.46 8.17
CA VAL A 242 17.50 33.81 8.59
C VAL A 242 18.74 34.69 8.72
N ASP A 243 18.84 35.67 7.82
CA ASP A 243 19.75 36.82 7.87
C ASP A 243 19.33 37.70 9.07
N ARG A 244 20.17 37.83 10.09
CA ARG A 244 19.95 38.74 11.24
C ARG A 244 20.45 40.13 10.88
N LYS A 245 19.60 40.99 10.34
CA LYS A 245 19.71 42.46 10.47
C LYS A 245 18.31 43.05 10.42
N ASP A 246 17.92 43.63 11.55
CA ASP A 246 16.89 44.67 11.75
C ASP A 246 16.16 44.41 13.07
N LEU A 247 16.78 44.86 14.16
CA LEU A 247 16.15 45.27 15.41
C LEU A 247 17.23 45.99 16.22
N ALA A 248 17.40 47.27 15.92
CA ALA A 248 18.10 48.21 16.77
C ALA A 248 17.07 48.93 17.63
N SER A 249 17.13 48.75 18.95
CA SER A 249 16.94 49.82 19.94
C SER A 249 17.24 49.31 21.35
N LYS A 250 18.27 49.93 21.95
CA LYS A 250 18.39 50.32 23.36
C LYS A 250 18.31 49.22 24.43
N ASP A 251 19.43 48.87 25.03
CA ASP A 251 19.91 49.49 26.27
C ASP A 251 21.33 49.00 26.63
N ASP A 252 22.02 49.86 27.37
CA ASP A 252 23.45 49.91 27.68
C ASP A 252 23.99 48.75 28.56
N GLU A 253 25.28 48.46 28.39
CA GLU A 253 26.40 48.74 29.33
C GLU A 253 27.47 47.62 29.42
N GLN A 254 28.72 47.98 29.03
CA GLN A 254 30.06 47.60 29.56
C GLN A 254 30.41 46.09 29.77
N GLU A 255 31.57 45.52 29.43
CA GLU A 255 32.94 46.04 29.23
C GLU A 255 33.84 44.97 28.54
N THR A 256 34.78 45.47 27.74
CA THR A 256 36.11 44.99 27.27
C THR A 256 36.65 43.56 27.52
N HIS A 257 37.08 42.89 26.44
CA HIS A 257 38.49 42.56 26.10
C HIS A 257 38.56 41.56 24.91
N GLY A 258 39.33 41.86 23.86
CA GLY A 258 39.79 40.86 22.86
C GLY A 258 41.26 40.51 23.07
N PRO A 259 41.98 39.91 22.09
CA PRO A 259 41.64 38.88 21.09
C PRO A 259 42.52 37.62 21.30
N PHE A 260 42.28 36.45 20.68
CA PHE A 260 43.37 35.51 20.27
C PHE A 260 42.87 34.34 19.40
N TYR A 261 43.70 33.98 18.42
CA TYR A 261 43.53 32.90 17.44
C TYR A 261 43.64 31.48 18.06
N SER A 262 42.78 30.56 17.57
CA SER A 262 42.92 29.08 17.31
C SER A 262 44.08 28.29 17.98
N PRO A 263 43.91 27.02 18.45
CA PRO A 263 43.27 25.90 17.73
C PRO A 263 42.48 24.87 18.58
N ALA A 264 41.37 24.33 18.06
CA ALA A 264 40.70 23.17 18.65
C ALA A 264 41.36 21.87 18.16
N TYR A 265 42.18 21.27 19.02
CA TYR A 265 42.53 19.86 18.96
C TYR A 265 41.34 18.99 19.41
N TYR A 266 41.23 17.84 18.76
CA TYR A 266 40.42 16.67 19.08
C TYR A 266 40.32 16.35 20.58
N LEU A 267 39.14 15.86 21.01
CA LEU A 267 38.87 14.66 21.83
C LEU A 267 37.46 14.79 22.48
N PRO A 268 36.89 13.74 23.08
CA PRO A 268 36.24 12.61 22.45
C PRO A 268 34.77 12.51 22.91
N CYS A 269 34.07 11.49 22.41
CA CYS A 269 32.79 11.02 22.92
C CYS A 269 32.87 10.77 24.45
N GLN A 270 32.41 11.72 25.26
CA GLN A 270 32.11 11.51 26.67
C GLN A 270 30.61 11.33 26.85
N PHE A 271 30.25 10.15 27.34
CA PHE A 271 28.99 9.89 28.02
C PHE A 271 28.74 10.99 29.04
N ILE A 272 27.74 11.84 28.80
CA ILE A 272 27.13 12.66 29.84
C ILE A 272 25.81 11.99 30.18
N SER A 273 25.82 11.21 31.26
CA SER A 273 24.63 10.88 32.03
C SER A 273 24.21 12.15 32.79
N PHE A 274 23.30 12.94 32.23
CA PHE A 274 22.59 13.94 33.01
C PHE A 274 21.37 13.27 33.65
N CYS A 275 21.58 12.68 34.82
CA CYS A 275 20.53 12.44 35.81
C CYS A 275 20.18 13.80 36.44
N GLY A 276 19.30 14.54 35.79
CA GLY A 276 18.69 15.76 36.32
C GLY A 276 17.22 15.75 35.93
N SER A 277 16.33 15.62 36.91
CA SER A 277 14.88 15.64 36.73
C SER A 277 14.44 17.02 36.21
N PHE A 278 14.46 17.19 34.88
CA PHE A 278 13.84 18.34 34.22
C PHE A 278 12.35 18.06 34.06
N LYS A 279 11.55 18.73 34.88
CA LYS A 279 10.09 18.74 34.77
C LYS A 279 9.72 19.30 33.39
N TYR A 280 8.81 18.63 32.70
CA TYR A 280 8.07 19.19 31.56
C TYR A 280 7.43 20.51 32.00
N GLN A 281 8.06 21.63 31.66
CA GLN A 281 7.51 22.95 31.88
C GLN A 281 6.41 23.15 30.85
N SER A 282 5.24 23.56 31.32
CA SER A 282 4.05 23.78 30.50
C SER A 282 4.29 24.85 29.43
N ARG A 283 4.09 24.50 28.15
CA ARG A 283 3.87 25.41 27.01
C ARG A 283 3.44 26.82 27.43
N GLU A 284 4.33 27.80 27.31
CA GLU A 284 4.08 29.20 27.70
C GLU A 284 3.00 29.91 26.85
N LYS A 285 2.42 29.24 25.84
CA LYS A 285 1.29 29.76 25.04
C LYS A 285 0.26 28.68 24.65
N LYS A 286 -0.33 27.98 25.61
CA LYS A 286 -1.55 27.19 25.33
C LYS A 286 -2.71 28.14 25.05
N LYS A 287 -3.31 28.07 23.86
CA LYS A 287 -4.60 28.71 23.60
C LYS A 287 -5.68 27.65 23.52
N VAL A 288 -6.42 27.50 24.61
CA VAL A 288 -7.60 26.65 24.68
C VAL A 288 -8.80 27.50 24.30
N HIS A 289 -9.55 27.06 23.29
CA HIS A 289 -10.74 27.71 22.78
C HIS A 289 -11.95 26.85 23.11
N VAL A 290 -12.85 27.34 23.95
CA VAL A 290 -14.17 26.71 24.13
C VAL A 290 -15.05 27.18 22.97
N ILE A 291 -15.52 26.23 22.18
CA ILE A 291 -16.22 26.47 20.92
C ILE A 291 -17.67 26.03 21.09
N GLU A 292 -18.57 27.00 21.26
CA GLU A 292 -19.99 26.75 21.54
C GLU A 292 -20.91 27.01 20.34
N SER A 293 -20.38 27.58 19.25
CA SER A 293 -21.15 27.89 18.04
C SER A 293 -20.37 27.62 16.75
N PRO A 294 -21.06 27.45 15.60
CA PRO A 294 -20.46 27.32 14.29
C PRO A 294 -19.48 28.44 13.93
N GLU A 295 -19.77 29.69 14.29
CA GLU A 295 -18.96 30.85 13.94
C GLU A 295 -17.60 30.81 14.64
N ILE A 296 -17.59 30.47 15.93
CA ILE A 296 -16.36 30.31 16.71
C ILE A 296 -15.54 29.13 16.16
N TRP A 297 -16.22 28.07 15.70
CA TRP A 297 -15.55 26.96 15.02
C TRP A 297 -14.87 27.43 13.74
N GLU A 298 -15.54 28.20 12.89
CA GLU A 298 -14.95 28.71 11.64
C GLU A 298 -13.72 29.59 11.90
N GLU A 299 -13.73 30.44 12.93
CA GLU A 299 -12.55 31.22 13.33
C GLU A 299 -11.37 30.33 13.75
N PHE A 300 -11.66 29.29 14.53
CA PHE A 300 -10.66 28.31 14.96
C PHE A 300 -10.14 27.49 13.76
N CYS A 301 -11.04 27.02 12.90
CA CYS A 301 -10.77 26.25 11.68
C CYS A 301 -9.84 27.01 10.73
N HIS A 302 -10.16 28.27 10.42
CA HIS A 302 -9.29 29.13 9.60
C HIS A 302 -7.90 29.31 10.21
N ARG A 303 -7.79 29.41 11.53
CA ARG A 303 -6.51 29.54 12.23
C ARG A 303 -5.66 28.28 12.09
N ILE A 304 -6.25 27.10 12.26
CA ILE A 304 -5.50 25.84 12.20
C ILE A 304 -5.15 25.44 10.76
N LEU A 305 -6.01 25.72 9.76
CA LEU A 305 -5.73 25.43 8.36
C LEU A 305 -4.55 26.25 7.81
N LYS A 306 -4.38 27.50 8.26
CA LYS A 306 -3.20 28.33 7.94
C LYS A 306 -1.87 27.73 8.43
N GLN A 307 -1.91 26.76 9.34
CA GLN A 307 -0.71 26.13 9.89
C GLN A 307 -0.22 24.94 9.06
N ASN A 308 -0.90 24.55 7.98
CA ASN A 308 -0.57 23.38 7.14
C ASN A 308 -0.46 22.07 7.96
N ILE A 309 -1.43 21.87 8.85
CA ILE A 309 -1.47 20.73 9.77
C ILE A 309 -1.58 19.39 9.03
N LYS A 310 -0.82 18.40 9.50
CA LYS A 310 -0.87 17.01 9.00
C LYS A 310 -1.25 16.00 10.08
N VAL A 311 -1.32 16.44 11.33
CA VAL A 311 -1.75 15.64 12.48
C VAL A 311 -2.50 16.53 13.46
N ILE A 312 -3.55 15.98 14.06
CA ILE A 312 -4.30 16.58 15.17
C ILE A 312 -4.53 15.53 16.25
N GLY A 313 -4.53 15.96 17.50
CA GLY A 313 -4.97 15.16 18.63
C GLY A 313 -6.49 15.17 18.69
N LEU A 314 -7.09 14.00 18.87
CA LEU A 314 -8.54 13.86 18.93
C LEU A 314 -8.95 12.99 20.12
N ASP A 315 -9.92 13.49 20.88
CA ASP A 315 -10.57 12.80 21.98
C ASP A 315 -12.04 13.26 22.06
N CYS A 316 -12.88 12.52 22.79
CA CYS A 316 -14.30 12.81 22.96
C CYS A 316 -14.74 12.56 24.41
N GLU A 317 -15.64 13.40 24.93
CA GLU A 317 -16.27 13.21 26.24
C GLU A 317 -17.80 13.29 26.15
N TRP A 318 -18.50 12.51 26.99
CA TRP A 318 -19.96 12.43 27.01
C TRP A 318 -20.52 12.01 28.36
N VAL A 319 -21.78 12.36 28.60
CA VAL A 319 -22.52 11.93 29.80
C VAL A 319 -23.03 10.49 29.64
N SER A 320 -23.03 9.73 30.73
CA SER A 320 -23.54 8.35 30.77
C SER A 320 -24.59 8.20 31.88
N HIS A 321 -25.76 7.67 31.53
CA HIS A 321 -26.80 7.32 32.50
C HIS A 321 -26.85 5.79 32.66
N GLY A 322 -26.27 5.29 33.75
CA GLY A 322 -26.14 3.85 34.00
C GLY A 322 -25.28 3.15 32.93
N LYS A 323 -25.87 2.22 32.16
CA LYS A 323 -25.19 1.51 31.06
C LYS A 323 -25.34 2.20 29.69
N ARG A 324 -26.11 3.29 29.61
CA ARG A 324 -26.39 4.00 28.34
C ARG A 324 -25.53 5.25 28.23
N ALA A 325 -24.66 5.28 27.22
CA ALA A 325 -23.92 6.48 26.83
C ALA A 325 -24.83 7.41 26.00
N LEU A 326 -24.87 8.69 26.35
CA LEU A 326 -25.53 9.74 25.55
C LEU A 326 -24.66 10.16 24.36
N PRO A 327 -25.17 10.98 23.42
CA PRO A 327 -24.36 11.55 22.34
C PRO A 327 -23.08 12.24 22.83
N VAL A 328 -22.06 12.32 21.97
CA VAL A 328 -20.82 13.05 22.29
C VAL A 328 -21.12 14.49 22.69
N SER A 329 -20.82 14.88 23.94
CA SER A 329 -21.07 16.25 24.40
C SER A 329 -19.95 17.20 23.99
N LEU A 330 -18.71 16.71 24.05
CA LEU A 330 -17.49 17.47 23.79
C LEU A 330 -16.59 16.70 22.82
N LEU A 331 -16.10 17.40 21.79
CA LEU A 331 -15.05 16.94 20.89
C LEU A 331 -13.80 17.81 21.11
N GLN A 332 -12.67 17.17 21.40
CA GLN A 332 -11.39 17.85 21.61
C GLN A 332 -10.51 17.75 20.36
N VAL A 333 -10.01 18.88 19.87
CA VAL A 333 -9.13 18.97 18.69
C VAL A 333 -7.87 19.75 19.05
N ALA A 334 -6.72 19.08 19.03
CA ALA A 334 -5.44 19.71 19.38
C ALA A 334 -4.46 19.76 18.20
N THR A 335 -3.74 20.86 18.02
CA THR A 335 -2.71 21.01 16.98
C THR A 335 -1.30 20.76 17.53
N PRO A 336 -0.31 20.46 16.67
CA PRO A 336 1.10 20.36 17.07
C PRO A 336 1.61 21.64 17.74
N LYS A 337 1.13 22.81 17.30
CA LYS A 337 1.52 24.12 17.83
C LYS A 337 0.89 24.45 19.20
N GLY A 338 -0.03 23.62 19.70
CA GLY A 338 -0.58 23.75 21.06
C GLY A 338 -1.88 24.53 21.16
N ASP A 339 -2.48 24.88 20.02
CA ASP A 339 -3.87 25.33 19.99
C ASP A 339 -4.79 24.13 20.25
N CYS A 340 -5.79 24.30 21.11
CA CYS A 340 -6.78 23.26 21.39
C CYS A 340 -8.20 23.82 21.33
N GLY A 341 -9.04 23.25 20.46
CA GLY A 341 -10.45 23.54 20.34
C GLY A 341 -11.28 22.52 21.11
N LEU A 342 -12.08 23.01 22.05
CA LEU A 342 -13.04 22.24 22.84
C LEU A 342 -14.44 22.48 22.25
N VAL A 343 -14.81 21.65 21.28
CA VAL A 343 -16.03 21.77 20.48
C VAL A 343 -17.21 21.18 21.23
N ARG A 344 -18.08 22.04 21.76
CA ARG A 344 -19.25 21.66 22.54
C ARG A 344 -20.41 21.27 21.62
N LEU A 345 -20.33 20.06 21.05
CA LEU A 345 -21.33 19.52 20.13
C LEU A 345 -22.75 19.50 20.71
N SER A 346 -22.89 19.39 22.04
CA SER A 346 -24.20 19.47 22.71
C SER A 346 -24.86 20.86 22.66
N LYS A 347 -24.08 21.92 22.40
CA LYS A 347 -24.58 23.31 22.28
C LYS A 347 -24.77 23.76 20.83
N MET A 348 -24.30 22.97 19.86
CA MET A 348 -24.39 23.31 18.44
C MET A 348 -25.76 22.93 17.88
N SER A 349 -26.43 23.89 17.23
CA SER A 349 -27.67 23.65 16.49
C SER A 349 -27.43 22.79 15.25
N GLU A 350 -26.25 22.96 14.63
CA GLU A 350 -25.79 22.20 13.47
C GLU A 350 -24.27 22.06 13.49
N VAL A 351 -23.78 20.99 12.87
CA VAL A 351 -22.34 20.72 12.75
C VAL A 351 -21.80 21.47 11.53
N PRO A 352 -20.78 22.32 11.67
CA PRO A 352 -20.22 23.07 10.54
C PRO A 352 -19.64 22.16 9.46
N GLU A 353 -19.83 22.51 8.18
CA GLU A 353 -19.29 21.73 7.06
C GLU A 353 -17.75 21.67 7.10
N SER A 354 -17.08 22.74 7.55
CA SER A 354 -15.62 22.74 7.67
C SER A 354 -15.12 21.75 8.75
N LEU A 355 -15.93 21.45 9.77
CA LEU A 355 -15.65 20.39 10.74
C LEU A 355 -15.76 19.01 10.07
N HIS A 356 -16.78 18.79 9.23
CA HIS A 356 -16.88 17.58 8.42
C HIS A 356 -15.66 17.40 7.51
N GLN A 357 -15.23 18.48 6.84
CA GLN A 357 -14.08 18.44 5.92
C GLN A 357 -12.78 18.06 6.66
N ILE A 358 -12.44 18.72 7.77
CA ILE A 358 -11.24 18.39 8.55
C ILE A 358 -11.30 16.94 9.07
N MET A 359 -12.46 16.49 9.54
CA MET A 359 -12.61 15.13 10.07
C MET A 359 -12.53 14.06 8.97
N GLN A 360 -13.03 14.32 7.76
CA GLN A 360 -12.96 13.42 6.61
C GLN A 360 -11.61 13.46 5.88
N ASP A 361 -10.81 14.53 6.03
CA ASP A 361 -9.53 14.66 5.33
C ASP A 361 -8.49 13.65 5.88
N ARG A 362 -8.25 12.60 5.10
CA ARG A 362 -7.28 11.54 5.42
C ARG A 362 -5.82 12.00 5.33
N SER A 363 -5.55 13.18 4.78
CA SER A 363 -4.21 13.79 4.78
C SER A 363 -3.84 14.36 6.16
N ILE A 364 -4.83 14.61 7.02
CA ILE A 364 -4.67 15.00 8.42
C ILE A 364 -4.93 13.78 9.32
N LEU A 365 -3.89 13.30 9.99
CA LEU A 365 -3.99 12.17 10.92
C LEU A 365 -4.67 12.60 12.23
N LYS A 366 -5.61 11.80 12.73
CA LYS A 366 -6.28 11.99 14.03
C LYS A 366 -5.66 11.02 15.03
N VAL A 367 -4.83 11.50 15.93
CA VAL A 367 -4.06 10.66 16.87
C VAL A 367 -4.67 10.71 18.26
N GLY A 368 -4.69 9.55 18.92
CA GLY A 368 -5.20 9.42 20.29
C GLY A 368 -5.19 7.97 20.75
N VAL A 369 -5.57 7.71 21.99
CA VAL A 369 -5.77 6.35 22.50
C VAL A 369 -7.25 6.02 22.37
N ALA A 370 -7.60 4.96 21.63
CA ALA A 370 -8.98 4.59 21.28
C ALA A 370 -9.71 5.54 20.31
N VAL A 371 -8.97 6.47 19.68
CA VAL A 371 -9.48 7.49 18.74
C VAL A 371 -10.36 6.98 17.60
N VAL A 372 -10.21 5.71 17.18
CA VAL A 372 -11.07 5.08 16.17
C VAL A 372 -12.48 4.84 16.69
N ASP A 373 -12.61 4.49 17.97
CA ASP A 373 -13.91 4.26 18.60
C ASP A 373 -14.63 5.58 18.90
N ASP A 374 -13.88 6.64 19.22
CA ASP A 374 -14.39 8.01 19.31
C ASP A 374 -14.91 8.50 17.96
N GLY A 375 -14.14 8.29 16.89
CA GLY A 375 -14.57 8.61 15.52
C GLY A 375 -15.84 7.87 15.09
N LYS A 376 -16.00 6.59 15.43
CA LYS A 376 -17.25 5.84 15.19
C LYS A 376 -18.42 6.39 16.00
N LYS A 377 -18.17 6.89 17.21
CA LYS A 377 -19.21 7.47 18.05
C LYS A 377 -19.68 8.80 17.47
N LEU A 378 -18.77 9.67 17.05
CA LEU A 378 -19.07 10.91 16.30
C LEU A 378 -19.89 10.63 15.03
N GLY A 379 -19.53 9.61 14.26
CA GLY A 379 -20.29 9.22 13.06
C GLY A 379 -21.71 8.72 13.35
N ARG A 380 -21.92 8.04 14.47
CA ARG A 380 -23.26 7.57 14.89
C ARG A 380 -24.12 8.69 15.45
N ASP A 381 -23.52 9.57 16.24
CA ASP A 381 -24.25 10.58 17.01
C ASP A 381 -24.54 11.84 16.17
N TYR A 382 -23.61 12.23 15.30
CA TYR A 382 -23.66 13.50 14.56
C TYR A 382 -23.44 13.35 13.04
N GLY A 383 -23.29 12.12 12.52
CA GLY A 383 -23.00 11.89 11.09
C GLY A 383 -21.59 12.34 10.66
N ILE A 384 -20.72 12.71 11.61
CA ILE A 384 -19.34 13.11 11.32
C ILE A 384 -18.51 11.88 11.00
N THR A 385 -18.20 11.71 9.71
CA THR A 385 -17.28 10.65 9.27
C THR A 385 -15.84 11.08 9.57
N VAL A 386 -15.17 10.36 10.47
CA VAL A 386 -13.76 10.63 10.81
C VAL A 386 -12.86 9.64 10.06
N GLN A 387 -11.92 10.15 9.27
CA GLN A 387 -10.90 9.37 8.54
C GLN A 387 -9.50 9.83 8.93
N GLY A 388 -8.53 8.91 8.85
CA GLY A 388 -7.15 9.19 9.24
C GLY A 388 -6.86 8.91 10.72
N CYS A 389 -7.70 8.13 11.41
CA CYS A 389 -7.53 7.82 12.82
C CYS A 389 -6.32 6.91 13.06
N VAL A 390 -5.46 7.24 14.02
CA VAL A 390 -4.26 6.45 14.36
C VAL A 390 -4.21 6.25 15.88
N ASP A 391 -4.40 5.01 16.31
CA ASP A 391 -4.29 4.65 17.71
C ASP A 391 -2.83 4.60 18.16
N LEU A 392 -2.47 5.44 19.13
CA LEU A 392 -1.09 5.60 19.62
C LEU A 392 -0.49 4.31 20.18
N ARG A 393 -1.32 3.38 20.65
CA ARG A 393 -0.84 2.08 21.16
C ARG A 393 -0.21 1.24 20.06
N TYR A 394 -0.70 1.35 18.83
CA TYR A 394 -0.08 0.68 17.67
C TYR A 394 1.22 1.35 17.23
N VAL A 395 1.32 2.67 17.35
CA VAL A 395 2.55 3.42 17.04
C VAL A 395 3.63 3.05 18.07
N LEU A 396 3.27 3.03 19.36
CA LEU A 396 4.12 2.59 20.46
C LEU A 396 4.64 1.15 20.25
N ALA A 397 3.79 0.24 19.76
CA ALA A 397 4.19 -1.13 19.47
C ALA A 397 5.30 -1.26 18.40
N ARG A 398 5.55 -0.22 17.59
CA ARG A 398 6.61 -0.18 16.57
C ARG A 398 7.96 0.36 17.05
N VAL A 399 8.01 0.83 18.30
CA VAL A 399 9.22 1.24 19.03
C VAL A 399 9.43 0.41 20.30
N ARG A 400 8.93 -0.83 20.29
CA ARG A 400 9.18 -1.80 21.37
C ARG A 400 10.68 -1.96 21.60
N GLY A 401 11.10 -1.83 22.86
CA GLY A 401 12.51 -1.86 23.27
C GLY A 401 13.09 -0.49 23.63
N ILE A 402 12.45 0.61 23.23
CA ILE A 402 12.86 1.97 23.61
C ILE A 402 12.14 2.45 24.87
N PHE A 403 10.84 2.17 24.98
CA PHE A 403 9.98 2.56 26.09
C PHE A 403 9.43 1.33 26.82
N ASN A 404 9.32 1.40 28.15
CA ASN A 404 8.83 0.31 28.99
C ASN A 404 7.46 0.64 29.60
N VAL A 405 6.42 0.58 28.78
CA VAL A 405 5.05 0.91 29.19
C VAL A 405 4.38 -0.28 29.87
N LYS A 406 3.94 -0.12 31.12
CA LYS A 406 3.29 -1.17 31.92
C LYS A 406 1.83 -1.42 31.52
N THR A 407 1.10 -0.37 31.17
CA THR A 407 -0.31 -0.41 30.76
C THR A 407 -0.53 0.44 29.52
N GLU A 408 -1.40 0.02 28.62
CA GLU A 408 -1.68 0.73 27.36
C GLU A 408 -2.67 1.90 27.55
N SER A 409 -2.64 2.55 28.72
CA SER A 409 -3.48 3.71 29.03
C SER A 409 -2.78 5.01 28.64
N LEU A 410 -3.54 6.05 28.27
CA LEU A 410 -2.96 7.35 27.91
C LEU A 410 -2.08 7.91 29.04
N ARG A 411 -2.49 7.75 30.30
CA ARG A 411 -1.73 8.19 31.49
C ARG A 411 -0.35 7.53 31.56
N GLU A 412 -0.28 6.21 31.39
CA GLU A 412 0.98 5.48 31.49
C GLU A 412 1.89 5.74 30.28
N ILE A 413 1.30 5.82 29.07
CA ILE A 413 2.06 6.17 27.87
C ILE A 413 2.63 7.58 27.99
N THR A 414 1.86 8.55 28.50
CA THR A 414 2.34 9.91 28.73
C THR A 414 3.51 9.92 29.71
N LYS A 415 3.38 9.22 30.84
CA LYS A 415 4.45 9.15 31.84
C LYS A 415 5.73 8.55 31.26
N GLU A 416 5.62 7.45 30.52
CA GLU A 416 6.81 6.78 30.00
C GLU A 416 7.47 7.54 28.83
N VAL A 417 6.66 8.10 27.92
CA VAL A 417 7.15 8.73 26.69
C VAL A 417 7.56 10.19 26.93
N LEU A 418 6.77 10.95 27.69
CA LEU A 418 6.98 12.39 27.91
C LEU A 418 7.58 12.73 29.27
N ASP A 419 7.67 11.76 30.19
CA ASP A 419 8.04 11.99 31.61
C ASP A 419 7.06 12.95 32.34
N VAL A 420 5.78 12.92 31.92
CA VAL A 420 4.71 13.76 32.48
C VAL A 420 3.65 12.89 33.15
N VAL A 421 3.36 13.19 34.41
CA VAL A 421 2.24 12.58 35.12
C VAL A 421 0.99 13.41 34.88
N ILE A 422 0.00 12.83 34.16
CA ILE A 422 -1.34 13.40 34.06
C ILE A 422 -2.19 12.82 35.19
N GLU A 423 -2.70 13.69 36.05
CA GLU A 423 -3.71 13.32 37.04
C GLU A 423 -5.06 13.23 36.35
N LYS A 424 -5.69 12.04 36.41
CA LYS A 424 -7.04 11.83 35.90
C LYS A 424 -8.00 11.76 37.07
N ASP A 425 -8.50 12.93 37.50
CA ASP A 425 -9.56 12.98 38.49
C ASP A 425 -10.81 12.29 37.93
N ALA A 426 -11.23 11.21 38.59
CA ALA A 426 -12.37 10.43 38.20
C ALA A 426 -13.71 11.19 38.35
N ALA A 427 -13.74 12.27 39.13
CA ALA A 427 -14.87 13.17 39.27
C ALA A 427 -14.99 14.10 38.04
N VAL A 428 -13.87 14.63 37.53
CA VAL A 428 -13.85 15.46 36.32
C VAL A 428 -14.13 14.62 35.08
N ARG A 429 -13.48 13.46 34.92
CA ARG A 429 -13.66 12.56 33.77
C ARG A 429 -15.09 12.06 33.62
N ARG A 430 -15.78 11.80 34.74
CA ARG A 430 -17.20 11.38 34.75
C ARG A 430 -18.14 12.53 35.10
N GLY A 431 -17.66 13.76 34.98
CA GLY A 431 -18.40 14.96 35.30
C GLY A 431 -19.52 15.23 34.29
N ASN A 432 -20.32 16.26 34.57
CA ASN A 432 -21.37 16.67 33.67
C ASN A 432 -20.77 17.45 32.47
N TRP A 433 -20.54 16.74 31.36
CA TRP A 433 -20.07 17.32 30.10
C TRP A 433 -21.17 18.07 29.32
N GLU A 434 -22.42 18.03 29.78
CA GLU A 434 -23.54 18.84 29.27
C GLU A 434 -23.80 20.08 30.14
N ALA A 435 -22.98 20.34 31.17
CA ALA A 435 -23.14 21.48 32.07
C ALA A 435 -23.12 22.82 31.32
N GLU A 436 -23.94 23.80 31.71
CA GLU A 436 -24.05 25.09 30.99
C GLU A 436 -22.68 25.77 30.78
N THR A 437 -21.82 25.74 31.80
CA THR A 437 -20.43 26.20 31.75
C THR A 437 -19.48 25.11 32.25
N TYR A 438 -18.28 25.04 31.69
CA TYR A 438 -17.23 24.13 32.16
C TYR A 438 -16.36 24.80 33.21
N THR A 439 -15.99 24.04 34.23
CA THR A 439 -14.99 24.45 35.22
C THR A 439 -13.59 24.49 34.61
N GLU A 440 -12.67 25.25 35.20
CA GLU A 440 -11.27 25.27 34.76
C GLU A 440 -10.64 23.88 34.76
N ALA A 441 -10.99 23.04 35.75
CA ALA A 441 -10.53 21.66 35.82
C ALA A 441 -11.02 20.80 34.64
N GLN A 442 -12.26 20.98 34.18
CA GLN A 442 -12.79 20.29 33.00
C GLN A 442 -12.10 20.76 31.71
N ILE A 443 -11.88 22.07 31.57
CA ILE A 443 -11.22 22.67 30.40
C ILE A 443 -9.78 22.17 30.31
N ASP A 444 -9.04 22.21 31.42
CA ASP A 444 -7.64 21.76 31.48
C ASP A 444 -7.51 20.24 31.25
N TYR A 445 -8.40 19.43 31.85
CA TYR A 445 -8.45 17.98 31.62
C TYR A 445 -8.69 17.67 30.13
N ALA A 446 -9.75 18.23 29.54
CA ALA A 446 -10.12 17.96 28.16
C ALA A 446 -9.04 18.40 27.17
N ALA A 447 -8.46 19.59 27.38
CA ALA A 447 -7.38 20.09 26.54
C ALA A 447 -6.14 19.19 26.62
N LYS A 448 -5.76 18.74 27.82
CA LYS A 448 -4.60 17.86 28.02
C LYS A 448 -4.76 16.53 27.30
N ASP A 449 -5.92 15.87 27.38
CA ASP A 449 -6.12 14.54 26.79
C ASP A 449 -5.97 14.52 25.25
N ALA A 450 -6.29 15.62 24.56
CA ALA A 450 -6.02 15.77 23.13
C ALA A 450 -4.58 16.24 22.83
N LEU A 451 -4.05 17.23 23.58
CA LEU A 451 -2.71 17.79 23.34
C LEU A 451 -1.60 16.75 23.49
N VAL A 452 -1.66 15.94 24.55
CA VAL A 452 -0.65 14.91 24.81
C VAL A 452 -0.67 13.80 23.75
N GLY A 453 -1.81 13.59 23.07
CA GLY A 453 -1.89 12.66 21.96
C GLY A 453 -0.95 13.03 20.81
N VAL A 454 -0.86 14.32 20.47
CA VAL A 454 0.07 14.83 19.45
C VAL A 454 1.51 14.76 19.92
N ASP A 455 1.76 15.07 21.19
CA ASP A 455 3.11 15.04 21.76
C ASP A 455 3.67 13.62 21.83
N ILE A 456 2.86 12.67 22.29
CA ILE A 456 3.22 11.25 22.27
C ILE A 456 3.51 10.80 20.84
N PHE A 457 2.64 11.12 19.87
CA PHE A 457 2.86 10.76 18.49
C PHE A 457 4.24 11.25 18.01
N THR A 458 4.52 12.54 18.19
CA THR A 458 5.77 13.17 17.77
C THR A 458 6.99 12.53 18.42
N HIS A 459 6.95 12.28 19.73
CA HIS A 459 8.05 11.64 20.45
C HIS A 459 8.28 10.18 20.02
N LEU A 460 7.22 9.43 19.71
CA LEU A 460 7.36 8.05 19.24
C LEU A 460 8.01 8.00 17.85
N ILE A 461 7.67 8.93 16.95
CA ILE A 461 8.31 9.04 15.63
C ILE A 461 9.79 9.39 15.80
N MET A 462 10.10 10.36 16.66
CA MET A 462 11.49 10.77 16.92
C MET A 462 12.33 9.68 17.56
N ALA A 463 11.77 8.98 18.55
CA ALA A 463 12.42 7.82 19.15
C ALA A 463 12.69 6.71 18.12
N LYS A 464 11.79 6.52 17.14
CA LYS A 464 12.05 5.59 16.04
C LYS A 464 13.19 6.04 15.15
N MET A 465 13.27 7.34 14.86
CA MET A 465 14.31 7.92 14.01
C MET A 465 15.70 7.81 14.65
N GLU A 466 15.78 8.11 15.95
CA GLU A 466 17.04 8.13 16.69
C GLU A 466 17.41 6.77 17.30
N GLY A 467 16.48 5.80 17.28
CA GLY A 467 16.70 4.45 17.82
C GLY A 467 16.80 4.37 19.34
N GLN A 468 16.53 5.48 20.05
CA GLN A 468 16.64 5.61 21.51
C GLN A 468 15.58 6.57 22.05
N LYS A 469 15.43 6.65 23.37
CA LYS A 469 14.54 7.63 24.01
C LYS A 469 15.14 9.02 23.83
N VAL A 470 14.35 9.94 23.28
CA VAL A 470 14.78 11.32 23.00
C VAL A 470 14.06 12.26 23.96
N HIS A 471 14.81 13.15 24.59
CA HIS A 471 14.26 14.30 25.31
C HIS A 471 14.15 15.45 24.32
N ILE A 472 12.91 15.88 24.01
CA ILE A 472 12.65 16.94 23.04
C ILE A 472 12.24 18.19 23.79
N SER A 473 12.93 19.30 23.54
CA SER A 473 12.47 20.60 24.04
C SER A 473 11.23 21.06 23.28
N GLU A 474 10.36 21.86 23.91
CA GLU A 474 9.12 22.34 23.26
C GLU A 474 9.38 23.09 21.94
N LYS A 475 10.50 23.83 21.88
CA LYS A 475 10.94 24.54 20.66
C LYS A 475 11.29 23.55 19.53
N ALA A 476 11.95 22.45 19.87
CA ALA A 476 12.28 21.40 18.91
C ALA A 476 11.02 20.65 18.41
N LEU A 477 9.99 20.43 19.24
CA LEU A 477 8.72 19.82 18.79
C LEU A 477 8.03 20.63 17.68
N MET A 478 8.10 21.96 17.75
CA MET A 478 7.55 22.86 16.72
C MET A 478 8.44 22.94 15.48
N GLU A 479 9.77 22.88 15.63
CA GLU A 479 10.73 22.94 14.52
C GLU A 479 10.89 21.57 13.82
N ASN A 480 10.53 20.46 14.45
CA ASN A 480 10.67 19.10 13.95
C ASN A 480 9.72 18.73 12.79
N GLU A 481 8.69 19.53 12.50
CA GLU A 481 7.96 19.41 11.23
C GLU A 481 8.87 19.70 10.01
N LEU A 482 10.03 20.34 10.23
CA LEU A 482 11.06 20.63 9.23
C LEU A 482 12.08 19.49 9.05
N ASP A 483 12.13 18.48 9.93
CA ASP A 483 12.94 17.28 9.68
C ASP A 483 12.27 16.47 8.56
N LEU A 484 12.90 16.46 7.40
CA LEU A 484 12.42 15.77 6.19
C LEU A 484 12.20 14.27 6.42
N ARG A 485 12.79 13.67 7.46
CA ARG A 485 12.63 12.26 7.84
C ARG A 485 11.38 12.02 8.70
N PHE A 486 10.85 13.05 9.37
CA PHE A 486 9.75 12.91 10.32
C PHE A 486 8.49 12.36 9.65
N TRP A 487 7.98 13.03 8.62
CA TRP A 487 6.74 12.62 7.95
C TRP A 487 6.84 11.29 7.16
N PRO A 488 7.96 10.96 6.48
CA PRO A 488 8.18 9.62 5.94
C PRO A 488 8.19 8.54 7.02
N THR A 489 8.83 8.80 8.16
CA THR A 489 8.87 7.85 9.29
C THR A 489 7.50 7.70 9.92
N ALA A 490 6.79 8.81 10.14
CA ALA A 490 5.40 8.83 10.59
C ALA A 490 4.50 8.00 9.66
N ARG A 491 4.60 8.21 8.34
CA ARG A 491 3.83 7.44 7.35
C ARG A 491 4.15 5.94 7.41
N SER A 492 5.43 5.59 7.52
CA SER A 492 5.87 4.20 7.67
C SER A 492 5.36 3.58 8.97
N MET A 493 5.43 4.31 10.10
CA MET A 493 4.92 3.88 11.39
C MET A 493 3.39 3.81 11.44
N CYS A 494 2.68 4.58 10.62
CA CYS A 494 1.23 4.53 10.50
C CYS A 494 0.73 3.52 9.46
N GLN A 495 1.59 3.00 8.57
CA GLN A 495 1.19 2.13 7.47
C GLN A 495 0.48 0.88 7.99
N GLY A 496 -0.77 0.67 7.59
CA GLY A 496 -1.58 -0.48 7.98
C GLY A 496 -2.22 -0.39 9.38
N ILE A 497 -2.08 0.74 10.10
CA ILE A 497 -2.76 0.99 11.39
C ILE A 497 -3.69 2.22 11.35
N VAL A 498 -3.70 2.99 10.26
CA VAL A 498 -4.69 4.05 10.03
C VAL A 498 -6.09 3.44 9.90
N ASP A 499 -7.07 4.02 10.60
CA ASP A 499 -8.47 3.61 10.69
C ASP A 499 -8.66 2.18 11.23
N LEU A 500 -7.67 1.65 11.97
CA LEU A 500 -7.69 0.29 12.51
C LEU A 500 -8.15 0.26 13.98
N PRO A 501 -9.26 -0.43 14.32
CA PRO A 501 -9.69 -0.56 15.71
C PRO A 501 -8.69 -1.35 16.56
N TYR A 502 -8.46 -0.90 17.80
CA TYR A 502 -7.48 -1.50 18.70
C TYR A 502 -7.89 -2.89 19.23
N LYS A 503 -6.91 -3.79 19.43
CA LYS A 503 -7.10 -5.15 20.01
C LYS A 503 -6.10 -5.36 21.15
N SER A 504 -6.56 -5.52 22.39
CA SER A 504 -5.72 -5.59 23.61
C SER A 504 -4.85 -6.85 23.72
N GLN A 505 -3.71 -6.72 24.41
CA GLN A 505 -2.56 -7.64 24.45
C GLN A 505 -2.66 -8.91 25.34
N ILE A 506 -3.83 -9.42 25.72
CA ILE A 506 -3.92 -10.62 26.59
C ILE A 506 -3.53 -11.93 25.85
N ALA A 507 -3.31 -11.93 24.53
CA ALA A 507 -3.15 -13.15 23.72
C ALA A 507 -1.72 -13.43 23.19
N ARG A 508 -0.66 -12.90 23.82
CA ARG A 508 0.69 -12.86 23.18
C ARG A 508 1.84 -13.60 23.88
N ASN A 509 1.63 -14.32 24.98
CA ASN A 509 2.71 -15.07 25.65
C ASN A 509 2.64 -16.59 25.43
N ARG A 510 3.45 -17.06 24.46
CA ARG A 510 4.16 -18.35 24.34
C ARG A 510 4.67 -18.45 22.87
N LYS A 511 5.61 -17.59 22.48
CA LYS A 511 7.05 -17.88 22.25
C LYS A 511 7.25 -19.18 21.46
N GLU A 512 7.54 -19.12 20.17
CA GLU A 512 8.87 -18.86 19.57
C GLU A 512 9.96 -19.76 20.15
N GLU A 513 10.43 -20.72 19.35
CA GLU A 513 11.85 -21.05 19.27
C GLU A 513 12.22 -21.76 17.96
N ASN A 514 13.33 -21.30 17.39
CA ASN A 514 14.29 -21.97 16.50
C ASN A 514 14.13 -22.02 14.96
N LYS A 515 14.90 -21.10 14.34
CA LYS A 515 16.04 -21.32 13.40
C LYS A 515 15.79 -21.59 11.90
N THR A 516 16.11 -20.55 11.13
CA THR A 516 16.98 -20.47 9.93
C THR A 516 17.34 -21.75 9.14
N VAL A 517 17.08 -21.75 7.82
CA VAL A 517 17.88 -22.46 6.79
C VAL A 517 17.90 -21.66 5.47
N SER A 518 19.06 -21.70 4.80
CA SER A 518 19.54 -21.02 3.60
C SER A 518 18.85 -21.36 2.26
N MET A 519 19.05 -20.46 1.28
CA MET A 519 18.74 -20.66 -0.14
C MET A 519 19.75 -21.60 -0.81
N GLU A 520 19.25 -22.44 -1.73
CA GLU A 520 20.02 -22.88 -2.90
C GLU A 520 19.06 -23.17 -4.07
N THR A 521 19.50 -22.78 -5.27
CA THR A 521 18.75 -22.80 -6.54
C THR A 521 19.23 -23.97 -7.39
N MET A 522 18.33 -24.70 -8.08
CA MET A 522 18.67 -25.37 -9.35
C MET A 522 17.51 -25.41 -10.34
N ARG A 523 17.91 -25.33 -11.62
CA ARG A 523 17.19 -25.08 -12.88
C ARG A 523 16.49 -26.33 -13.44
N PHE A 524 15.39 -26.13 -14.19
CA PHE A 524 15.03 -26.89 -15.41
C PHE A 524 14.33 -25.96 -16.41
N SER A 525 14.56 -26.22 -17.69
CA SER A 525 14.41 -25.30 -18.83
C SER A 525 12.99 -25.29 -19.43
N LEU A 526 12.37 -24.11 -19.50
CA LEU A 526 11.34 -23.63 -20.45
C LEU A 526 11.32 -22.08 -20.37
N ASP A 527 10.89 -21.40 -21.44
CA ASP A 527 11.10 -19.96 -21.69
C ASP A 527 10.60 -19.00 -20.59
N LYS A 528 11.37 -17.94 -20.34
CA LYS A 528 11.29 -17.08 -19.14
C LYS A 528 10.17 -16.04 -19.15
N ASP A 529 9.67 -15.65 -20.31
CA ASP A 529 8.79 -14.48 -20.44
C ASP A 529 7.32 -14.78 -20.08
N ASP A 530 6.91 -16.05 -20.01
CA ASP A 530 5.52 -16.43 -19.65
C ASP A 530 5.32 -16.75 -18.15
N LEU A 531 6.38 -16.97 -17.37
CA LEU A 531 6.27 -17.39 -15.97
C LEU A 531 6.20 -16.23 -14.96
N GLN A 532 6.65 -15.03 -15.34
CA GLN A 532 6.84 -13.91 -14.41
C GLN A 532 5.52 -13.15 -14.10
N VAL A 533 4.46 -13.38 -14.87
CA VAL A 533 3.12 -12.81 -14.66
C VAL A 533 2.34 -13.51 -13.53
N PHE A 534 2.75 -14.71 -13.08
CA PHE A 534 1.92 -15.56 -12.23
C PHE A 534 2.39 -15.77 -10.78
N ILE A 535 3.64 -15.43 -10.42
CA ILE A 535 4.19 -15.72 -9.08
C ILE A 535 4.59 -14.43 -8.36
N GLY A 536 3.58 -13.72 -7.85
CA GLY A 536 3.77 -12.55 -6.98
C GLY A 536 4.24 -12.95 -5.56
N SER A 537 5.17 -12.17 -5.01
CA SER A 537 5.75 -12.34 -3.67
C SER A 537 4.67 -12.41 -2.57
N SER A 538 4.70 -13.49 -1.78
CA SER A 538 3.76 -13.74 -0.70
C SER A 538 4.23 -13.12 0.63
N SER A 539 3.61 -12.02 1.05
CA SER A 539 3.42 -11.71 2.47
C SER A 539 1.94 -11.41 2.72
N LEU A 540 1.37 -12.07 3.73
CA LEU A 540 -0.08 -12.03 4.01
C LEU A 540 -0.45 -10.80 4.85
N SER A 541 -1.56 -10.15 4.48
CA SER A 541 -2.16 -9.07 5.26
C SER A 541 -3.07 -9.61 6.37
N VAL A 542 -3.33 -8.79 7.39
CA VAL A 542 -4.22 -9.13 8.53
C VAL A 542 -5.70 -9.24 8.11
N LYS A 543 -6.11 -8.69 6.95
CA LYS A 543 -7.47 -8.82 6.40
C LYS A 543 -7.73 -10.21 5.79
N ASP A 544 -6.71 -10.85 5.22
CA ASP A 544 -6.80 -12.19 4.62
C ASP A 544 -7.07 -13.31 5.65
N LYS A 545 -6.79 -13.06 6.93
CA LYS A 545 -7.04 -14.01 8.03
C LYS A 545 -8.52 -14.09 8.46
N ARG A 546 -9.39 -13.17 8.03
CA ARG A 546 -10.82 -13.13 8.43
C ARG A 546 -11.76 -13.89 7.49
N ALA A 547 -11.32 -14.25 6.29
CA ALA A 547 -12.14 -14.96 5.29
C ALA A 547 -12.25 -16.48 5.54
N TYR A 548 -11.45 -17.03 6.46
CA TYR A 548 -11.42 -18.47 6.76
C TYR A 548 -11.76 -18.68 8.23
N VAL A 549 -12.99 -19.12 8.50
CA VAL A 549 -13.45 -19.50 9.84
C VAL A 549 -12.62 -20.70 10.31
N VAL A 550 -11.84 -20.50 11.38
CA VAL A 550 -11.00 -21.54 11.99
C VAL A 550 -11.91 -22.61 12.60
N ARG A 551 -11.91 -23.82 12.04
CA ARG A 551 -12.57 -24.96 12.68
C ARG A 551 -11.77 -25.39 13.91
N LYS A 552 -12.44 -25.50 15.06
CA LYS A 552 -11.88 -26.06 16.32
C LYS A 552 -11.71 -27.59 16.32
N ARG A 553 -12.02 -28.25 15.20
CA ARG A 553 -12.12 -29.72 15.08
C ARG A 553 -11.11 -30.23 14.05
N PRO A 554 -10.49 -31.41 14.25
CA PRO A 554 -9.56 -32.00 13.29
C PRO A 554 -10.24 -32.27 11.93
N LEU A 555 -9.47 -32.23 10.85
CA LEU A 555 -9.94 -32.46 9.47
C LEU A 555 -9.73 -33.91 9.00
N TYR A 556 -8.76 -34.62 9.57
CA TYR A 556 -8.64 -36.07 9.56
C TYR A 556 -8.91 -36.59 10.96
N TYR A 557 -9.98 -37.38 11.10
CA TYR A 557 -10.32 -38.07 12.35
C TYR A 557 -9.72 -39.48 12.44
N ASN A 558 -9.22 -40.00 11.32
CA ASN A 558 -8.58 -41.31 11.22
C ASN A 558 -9.42 -42.46 11.81
N CYS A 559 -10.75 -42.43 11.63
CA CYS A 559 -11.63 -43.50 12.09
C CYS A 559 -11.53 -44.71 11.14
N PHE A 560 -11.40 -45.93 11.66
CA PHE A 560 -11.25 -47.13 10.83
C PHE A 560 -12.59 -47.75 10.45
N LEU A 561 -12.69 -48.18 9.19
CA LEU A 561 -13.81 -48.94 8.65
C LEU A 561 -13.35 -50.38 8.37
N LEU A 562 -14.06 -51.37 8.91
CA LEU A 562 -13.78 -52.80 8.72
C LEU A 562 -14.86 -53.46 7.85
N ALA A 563 -14.48 -54.48 7.10
CA ALA A 563 -15.39 -55.41 6.43
C ALA A 563 -16.01 -56.40 7.43
N PRO A 564 -17.10 -57.12 7.07
CA PRO A 564 -17.77 -58.05 7.97
C PRO A 564 -16.85 -59.13 8.59
N ASP A 565 -15.83 -59.56 7.83
CA ASP A 565 -14.80 -60.52 8.22
C ASP A 565 -13.65 -59.92 9.07
N GLY A 566 -13.68 -58.61 9.32
CA GLY A 566 -12.69 -57.90 10.14
C GLY A 566 -11.54 -57.28 9.35
N GLN A 567 -11.47 -57.42 8.02
CA GLN A 567 -10.44 -56.78 7.21
C GLN A 567 -10.57 -55.25 7.25
N GLU A 568 -9.47 -54.52 7.45
CA GLU A 568 -9.47 -53.06 7.37
C GLU A 568 -9.71 -52.58 5.92
N LEU A 569 -10.59 -51.59 5.76
CA LEU A 569 -10.96 -51.03 4.46
C LEU A 569 -10.33 -49.66 4.22
N CYS A 570 -10.53 -48.71 5.15
CA CYS A 570 -9.94 -47.38 5.07
C CYS A 570 -10.06 -46.60 6.38
N THR A 571 -9.28 -45.52 6.48
CA THR A 571 -9.50 -44.43 7.42
C THR A 571 -10.50 -43.41 6.85
N CYS A 572 -11.41 -42.90 7.68
CA CYS A 572 -12.46 -41.98 7.26
C CYS A 572 -12.82 -40.92 8.33
N ASP A 573 -13.71 -40.00 7.95
CA ASP A 573 -14.20 -38.93 8.81
C ASP A 573 -15.30 -39.44 9.75
N VAL A 574 -15.33 -38.92 10.97
CA VAL A 574 -16.31 -39.30 12.00
C VAL A 574 -17.76 -39.22 11.51
N ARG A 575 -18.09 -38.25 10.63
CA ARG A 575 -19.45 -38.13 10.09
C ARG A 575 -19.86 -39.30 9.21
N LYS A 576 -18.91 -39.90 8.50
CA LYS A 576 -19.17 -41.08 7.66
C LYS A 576 -19.46 -42.29 8.56
N VAL A 577 -18.72 -42.41 9.66
CA VAL A 577 -18.94 -43.44 10.69
C VAL A 577 -20.30 -43.27 11.36
N GLU A 578 -20.61 -42.06 11.84
CA GLU A 578 -21.91 -41.72 12.44
C GLU A 578 -23.07 -42.08 11.50
N TRP A 579 -22.97 -41.75 10.21
CA TRP A 579 -23.99 -42.10 9.23
C TRP A 579 -24.21 -43.62 9.10
N TYR A 580 -23.15 -44.44 9.06
CA TYR A 580 -23.31 -45.90 9.00
C TYR A 580 -23.94 -46.48 10.27
N LEU A 581 -23.59 -45.94 11.45
CA LEU A 581 -24.17 -46.34 12.72
C LEU A 581 -25.66 -45.96 12.80
N GLU A 582 -26.01 -44.71 12.46
CA GLU A 582 -27.39 -44.21 12.44
C GLU A 582 -28.29 -44.98 11.46
N LYS A 583 -27.73 -45.46 10.35
CA LYS A 583 -28.45 -46.27 9.36
C LYS A 583 -28.48 -47.76 9.70
N GLY A 584 -27.88 -48.20 10.81
CA GLY A 584 -27.81 -49.62 11.18
C GLY A 584 -26.97 -50.47 10.23
N LEU A 585 -26.11 -49.84 9.44
CA LEU A 585 -25.29 -50.48 8.41
C LEU A 585 -23.89 -50.87 8.91
N ALA A 586 -23.53 -50.46 10.13
CA ALA A 586 -22.30 -50.84 10.79
C ALA A 586 -22.51 -51.00 12.29
N VAL A 587 -21.60 -51.73 12.93
CA VAL A 587 -21.50 -51.86 14.39
C VAL A 587 -20.19 -51.28 14.89
N LYS A 588 -20.23 -50.66 16.06
CA LYS A 588 -19.04 -50.10 16.70
C LYS A 588 -18.20 -51.21 17.31
N VAL A 589 -16.89 -51.21 17.03
CA VAL A 589 -15.93 -52.23 17.49
C VAL A 589 -14.97 -51.66 18.52
N LYS A 590 -14.48 -50.44 18.30
CA LYS A 590 -13.48 -49.79 19.17
C LYS A 590 -13.77 -48.29 19.29
N GLU A 591 -13.49 -47.72 20.46
CA GLU A 591 -13.69 -46.29 20.77
C GLU A 591 -12.53 -45.40 20.30
N ASP A 592 -11.28 -45.81 20.51
CA ASP A 592 -10.09 -45.00 20.16
C ASP A 592 -8.93 -45.86 19.60
N PRO A 593 -8.52 -45.65 18.33
CA PRO A 593 -9.19 -44.84 17.33
C PRO A 593 -10.57 -45.43 17.00
N LEU A 594 -11.57 -44.56 16.79
CA LEU A 594 -12.95 -44.96 16.53
C LEU A 594 -13.01 -45.91 15.34
N THR A 595 -13.47 -47.14 15.57
CA THR A 595 -13.48 -48.23 14.57
C THR A 595 -14.87 -48.83 14.48
N VAL A 596 -15.39 -48.94 13.26
CA VAL A 596 -16.69 -49.58 12.99
C VAL A 596 -16.58 -50.64 11.91
N LYS A 597 -17.37 -51.71 12.07
CA LYS A 597 -17.45 -52.83 11.16
C LYS A 597 -18.75 -52.80 10.37
N LEU A 598 -18.66 -52.82 9.05
CA LEU A 598 -19.83 -52.87 8.18
C LEU A 598 -20.59 -54.20 8.35
N ASN A 599 -21.90 -54.13 8.24
CA ASN A 599 -22.80 -55.30 8.29
C ASN A 599 -23.02 -55.92 6.90
N PHE A 600 -22.40 -55.36 5.85
CA PHE A 600 -22.57 -55.78 4.46
C PHE A 600 -21.23 -55.76 3.73
N GLU A 601 -21.18 -56.46 2.61
CA GLU A 601 -19.97 -56.59 1.79
C GLU A 601 -19.70 -55.29 0.99
N PRO A 602 -18.53 -54.65 1.14
CA PRO A 602 -18.20 -53.43 0.42
C PRO A 602 -17.93 -53.70 -1.06
N GLY A 603 -18.26 -52.75 -1.94
CA GLY A 603 -18.03 -52.86 -3.39
C GLY A 603 -16.56 -52.86 -3.82
N GLY A 604 -15.60 -52.73 -2.89
CA GLY A 604 -14.17 -52.79 -3.15
C GLY A 604 -13.36 -52.89 -1.85
N ARG A 605 -12.27 -53.65 -1.90
CA ARG A 605 -11.35 -53.89 -0.77
C ARG A 605 -9.92 -53.42 -1.14
N PRO A 606 -9.09 -53.04 -0.16
CA PRO A 606 -7.68 -52.75 -0.40
C PRO A 606 -6.93 -54.02 -0.82
N GLU A 607 -5.96 -53.88 -1.74
CA GLU A 607 -5.21 -55.02 -2.34
C GLU A 607 -3.98 -55.45 -1.54
N GLY A 608 -3.66 -54.76 -0.45
CA GLY A 608 -2.56 -55.12 0.44
C GLY A 608 -2.55 -54.27 1.72
N GLU A 609 -1.75 -54.69 2.71
CA GLU A 609 -1.57 -53.98 3.97
C GLU A 609 -0.96 -52.57 3.77
N ASP A 610 -0.31 -52.36 2.62
CA ASP A 610 0.35 -51.11 2.26
C ASP A 610 -0.49 -50.07 1.48
N ASP A 611 -1.83 -50.15 1.55
CA ASP A 611 -2.72 -49.22 0.84
C ASP A 611 -2.76 -47.80 1.47
N TYR A 612 -2.75 -46.75 0.64
CA TYR A 612 -2.87 -45.33 1.03
C TYR A 612 -4.13 -45.04 1.87
N TYR A 613 -5.22 -45.78 1.62
CA TYR A 613 -6.46 -45.58 2.35
C TYR A 613 -6.43 -46.10 3.78
N LEU A 614 -5.53 -47.03 4.09
CA LEU A 614 -5.32 -47.59 5.43
C LEU A 614 -4.43 -46.69 6.30
N GLN A 615 -3.59 -45.85 5.66
CA GLN A 615 -2.69 -44.95 6.35
C GLN A 615 -3.45 -43.87 7.15
N GLN A 616 -3.13 -43.73 8.44
CA GLN A 616 -3.51 -42.58 9.25
C GLN A 616 -2.79 -41.31 8.77
N LYS A 617 -3.51 -40.19 8.76
CA LYS A 617 -3.02 -38.93 8.19
C LYS A 617 -2.96 -37.86 9.26
N ASP A 618 -1.87 -37.12 9.25
CA ASP A 618 -1.65 -36.01 10.19
C ASP A 618 -2.46 -34.78 9.79
N ASN A 619 -2.95 -34.05 10.79
CA ASN A 619 -3.63 -32.77 10.59
C ASN A 619 -2.59 -31.66 10.45
N ILE A 620 -1.79 -31.73 9.38
CA ILE A 620 -0.75 -30.75 9.07
C ILE A 620 -0.82 -30.34 7.60
N CYS A 621 -0.27 -29.17 7.30
CA CYS A 621 -0.11 -28.69 5.94
C CYS A 621 0.95 -29.55 5.24
N VAL A 622 0.57 -30.29 4.18
CA VAL A 622 1.51 -31.16 3.46
C VAL A 622 2.68 -30.38 2.83
N ALA A 623 2.50 -29.07 2.58
CA ALA A 623 3.52 -28.22 2.00
C ALA A 623 4.57 -27.74 3.02
N CYS A 624 4.13 -27.19 4.15
CA CYS A 624 5.02 -26.50 5.10
C CYS A 624 5.03 -27.08 6.52
N GLY A 625 4.19 -28.07 6.84
CA GLY A 625 4.12 -28.71 8.15
C GLY A 625 3.28 -27.94 9.18
N SER A 626 2.74 -26.77 8.85
CA SER A 626 1.87 -25.99 9.75
C SER A 626 0.66 -26.81 10.19
N GLU A 627 0.38 -26.85 11.50
CA GLU A 627 -0.83 -27.48 12.07
C GLU A 627 -2.03 -26.50 12.11
N GLU A 628 -1.75 -25.21 11.94
CA GLU A 628 -2.76 -24.16 12.03
C GLU A 628 -3.44 -23.85 10.70
N MET A 629 -4.71 -23.42 10.76
CA MET A 629 -5.47 -22.83 9.66
C MET A 629 -5.56 -23.73 8.40
N LEU A 630 -5.85 -25.01 8.61
CA LEU A 630 -5.86 -26.03 7.56
C LEU A 630 -7.15 -26.03 6.74
N ILE A 631 -7.01 -26.32 5.44
CA ILE A 631 -8.08 -26.40 4.45
C ILE A 631 -7.82 -27.61 3.55
N LYS A 632 -8.89 -28.32 3.18
CA LYS A 632 -8.84 -29.41 2.19
C LYS A 632 -8.62 -28.83 0.78
N LYS A 633 -7.44 -29.04 0.22
CA LYS A 633 -7.09 -28.76 -1.17
C LYS A 633 -7.42 -29.98 -2.02
N GLN A 634 -8.06 -29.74 -3.17
CA GLN A 634 -8.17 -30.75 -4.21
C GLN A 634 -7.07 -30.54 -5.24
N VAL A 635 -6.16 -31.51 -5.34
CA VAL A 635 -5.03 -31.48 -6.26
C VAL A 635 -5.55 -31.45 -7.70
N VAL A 636 -6.51 -32.32 -8.02
CA VAL A 636 -7.26 -32.24 -9.28
C VAL A 636 -8.55 -31.44 -9.05
N PRO A 637 -8.76 -30.30 -9.73
CA PRO A 637 -9.94 -29.45 -9.50
C PRO A 637 -11.28 -30.17 -9.75
N LYS A 638 -12.28 -29.92 -8.88
CA LYS A 638 -13.64 -30.50 -9.00
C LYS A 638 -14.30 -30.24 -10.34
N GLU A 639 -14.03 -29.07 -10.91
CA GLU A 639 -14.65 -28.64 -12.16
C GLU A 639 -14.33 -29.57 -13.33
N TYR A 640 -13.18 -30.24 -13.29
CA TYR A 640 -12.72 -31.24 -14.24
C TYR A 640 -13.08 -32.65 -13.77
N ARG A 641 -12.78 -32.97 -12.50
CA ARG A 641 -12.99 -34.31 -11.93
C ARG A 641 -14.43 -34.79 -12.02
N ARG A 642 -15.42 -33.90 -11.94
CA ARG A 642 -16.85 -34.25 -12.12
C ARG A 642 -17.17 -34.88 -13.48
N PHE A 643 -16.33 -34.65 -14.50
CA PHE A 643 -16.48 -35.21 -15.84
C PHE A 643 -15.59 -36.45 -16.09
N PHE A 644 -14.90 -36.96 -15.07
CA PHE A 644 -14.14 -38.22 -15.17
C PHE A 644 -15.08 -39.44 -15.23
N PRO A 645 -14.63 -40.60 -15.75
CA PRO A 645 -15.31 -41.88 -15.63
C PRO A 645 -15.50 -42.26 -14.15
N THR A 646 -16.51 -43.08 -13.86
CA THR A 646 -16.85 -43.49 -12.48
C THR A 646 -15.67 -44.16 -11.78
N SER A 647 -14.92 -45.02 -12.48
CA SER A 647 -13.74 -45.72 -11.96
C SER A 647 -12.65 -44.80 -11.38
N LEU A 648 -12.52 -43.55 -11.88
CA LEU A 648 -11.55 -42.56 -11.37
C LEU A 648 -12.13 -41.61 -10.31
N LYS A 649 -13.45 -41.64 -10.09
CA LYS A 649 -14.13 -40.83 -9.09
C LYS A 649 -14.13 -41.50 -7.71
N ASP A 650 -14.14 -42.83 -7.67
CA ASP A 650 -14.24 -43.64 -6.44
C ASP A 650 -13.01 -43.48 -5.51
N HIS A 651 -11.90 -42.96 -6.05
CA HIS A 651 -10.62 -42.76 -5.37
C HIS A 651 -10.26 -41.29 -5.13
N SER A 652 -11.25 -40.39 -5.18
CA SER A 652 -11.04 -38.94 -5.08
C SER A 652 -10.35 -38.45 -3.80
N SER A 653 -10.37 -39.22 -2.71
CA SER A 653 -9.66 -38.88 -1.46
C SER A 653 -8.14 -38.92 -1.58
N HIS A 654 -7.60 -39.61 -2.59
CA HIS A 654 -6.17 -39.55 -2.92
C HIS A 654 -5.74 -38.13 -3.33
N ASP A 655 -6.63 -37.40 -4.01
CA ASP A 655 -6.38 -36.04 -4.48
C ASP A 655 -6.84 -34.96 -3.49
N VAL A 656 -7.17 -35.35 -2.25
CA VAL A 656 -7.57 -34.42 -1.18
C VAL A 656 -6.50 -34.35 -0.10
N LEU A 657 -5.76 -33.24 -0.09
CA LEU A 657 -4.66 -32.98 0.84
C LEU A 657 -4.97 -31.76 1.73
N LEU A 658 -4.26 -31.61 2.85
CA LEU A 658 -4.40 -30.45 3.71
C LEU A 658 -3.32 -29.40 3.42
N LEU A 659 -3.74 -28.14 3.26
CA LEU A 659 -2.85 -26.99 3.18
C LEU A 659 -3.28 -25.93 4.19
N CYS A 660 -2.33 -25.21 4.78
CA CYS A 660 -2.64 -23.99 5.50
C CYS A 660 -3.10 -22.89 4.52
N VAL A 661 -3.87 -21.91 5.00
CA VAL A 661 -4.36 -20.77 4.19
C VAL A 661 -3.28 -20.14 3.27
N PRO A 662 -2.04 -19.82 3.76
CA PRO A 662 -0.98 -19.32 2.88
C PRO A 662 -0.63 -20.27 1.74
N CYS A 663 -0.41 -21.56 2.03
CA CYS A 663 -0.03 -22.55 1.02
C CYS A 663 -1.19 -22.83 0.05
N HIS A 664 -2.43 -22.81 0.53
CA HIS A 664 -3.61 -22.97 -0.31
C HIS A 664 -3.76 -21.80 -1.31
N ARG A 665 -3.55 -20.55 -0.87
CA ARG A 665 -3.57 -19.37 -1.76
C ARG A 665 -2.48 -19.48 -2.83
N LYS A 666 -1.27 -19.84 -2.41
CA LYS A 666 -0.13 -20.05 -3.31
C LYS A 666 -0.44 -21.15 -4.35
N SER A 667 -0.93 -22.30 -3.90
CA SER A 667 -1.35 -23.40 -4.79
C SER A 667 -2.46 -22.98 -5.75
N THR A 668 -3.43 -22.17 -5.30
CA THR A 668 -4.52 -21.67 -6.16
C THR A 668 -4.00 -20.75 -7.27
N GLN A 669 -2.96 -19.95 -7.00
CA GLN A 669 -2.34 -19.11 -8.02
C GLN A 669 -1.70 -19.98 -9.11
N TYR A 670 -0.95 -21.01 -8.71
CA TYR A 670 -0.36 -21.98 -9.64
C TYR A 670 -1.41 -22.74 -10.46
N ASP A 671 -2.48 -23.23 -9.82
CA ASP A 671 -3.56 -23.92 -10.52
C ASP A 671 -4.19 -23.02 -11.59
N ASN A 672 -4.36 -21.72 -11.32
CA ASN A 672 -4.96 -20.79 -12.28
C ASN A 672 -4.10 -20.60 -13.53
N VAL A 673 -2.78 -20.69 -13.41
CA VAL A 673 -1.87 -20.71 -14.57
C VAL A 673 -2.17 -21.91 -15.45
N LEU A 674 -2.21 -23.10 -14.84
CA LEU A 674 -2.46 -24.34 -15.57
C LEU A 674 -3.87 -24.35 -16.18
N ARG A 675 -4.88 -23.81 -15.49
CA ARG A 675 -6.24 -23.66 -16.02
C ARG A 675 -6.29 -22.77 -17.26
N TYR A 676 -5.51 -21.69 -17.28
CA TYR A 676 -5.43 -20.80 -18.44
C TYR A 676 -4.75 -21.49 -19.63
N GLN A 677 -3.66 -22.22 -19.38
CA GLN A 677 -3.01 -23.04 -20.40
C GLN A 677 -3.98 -24.07 -20.99
N LEU A 678 -4.73 -24.78 -20.15
CA LEU A 678 -5.74 -25.75 -20.59
C LEU A 678 -6.88 -25.10 -21.40
N ALA A 679 -7.27 -23.87 -21.09
CA ALA A 679 -8.24 -23.12 -21.89
C ALA A 679 -7.70 -22.81 -23.28
N LYS A 680 -6.42 -22.38 -23.37
CA LYS A 680 -5.74 -22.10 -24.63
C LYS A 680 -5.53 -23.37 -25.47
N GLU A 681 -5.09 -24.47 -24.85
CA GLU A 681 -4.88 -25.77 -25.50
C GLU A 681 -6.20 -26.37 -26.02
N SER A 682 -7.27 -26.27 -25.22
CA SER A 682 -8.54 -26.92 -25.54
C SER A 682 -9.47 -26.10 -26.44
N GLY A 683 -9.22 -24.79 -26.57
CA GLY A 683 -10.07 -23.84 -27.30
C GLY A 683 -11.41 -23.54 -26.60
N TYR A 684 -11.61 -24.02 -25.37
CA TYR A 684 -12.81 -23.73 -24.59
C TYR A 684 -12.55 -22.53 -23.67
N PRO A 685 -13.26 -21.41 -23.87
CA PRO A 685 -13.09 -20.23 -23.05
C PRO A 685 -13.56 -20.52 -21.64
N ILE A 686 -12.73 -20.17 -20.67
CA ILE A 686 -13.10 -20.20 -19.27
C ILE A 686 -13.79 -18.87 -18.95
N ASP A 687 -15.04 -18.93 -18.45
CA ASP A 687 -15.71 -17.74 -17.89
C ASP A 687 -14.96 -17.33 -16.63
N MET A 688 -13.95 -16.52 -16.88
CA MET A 688 -13.14 -15.86 -15.90
C MET A 688 -13.84 -14.52 -15.74
N GLY A 689 -14.68 -14.39 -14.71
CA GLY A 689 -15.10 -13.08 -14.21
C GLY A 689 -13.88 -12.29 -13.72
N PHE A 690 -12.99 -11.91 -14.63
CA PHE A 690 -11.61 -11.52 -14.38
C PHE A 690 -11.49 -10.02 -14.47
N PHE A 691 -11.72 -9.41 -13.32
CA PHE A 691 -10.96 -8.24 -12.94
C PHE A 691 -9.66 -8.73 -12.26
N PRO A 692 -8.47 -8.16 -12.57
CA PRO A 692 -7.27 -8.27 -11.76
C PRO A 692 -7.61 -8.22 -10.26
N THR A 693 -6.90 -8.97 -9.41
CA THR A 693 -7.21 -9.01 -7.96
C THR A 693 -7.17 -7.62 -7.33
N SER A 694 -6.30 -6.74 -7.85
CA SER A 694 -6.24 -5.31 -7.52
C SER A 694 -7.53 -4.56 -7.82
N LEU A 695 -8.27 -4.89 -8.88
CA LEU A 695 -9.54 -4.24 -9.25
C LEU A 695 -10.74 -4.85 -8.50
N LYS A 696 -10.67 -6.12 -8.07
CA LYS A 696 -11.71 -6.74 -7.22
C LYS A 696 -11.68 -6.26 -5.77
N ASP A 697 -10.50 -5.92 -5.26
CA ASP A 697 -10.33 -5.34 -3.91
C ASP A 697 -10.86 -3.88 -3.82
N HIS A 698 -11.26 -3.30 -4.95
CA HIS A 698 -11.87 -1.98 -5.08
C HIS A 698 -13.34 -2.02 -5.50
N SER A 699 -14.03 -3.17 -5.45
CA SER A 699 -15.45 -3.23 -5.84
C SER A 699 -16.36 -2.33 -4.98
N SER A 700 -15.89 -1.86 -3.82
CA SER A 700 -16.58 -0.86 -2.98
C SER A 700 -16.36 0.58 -3.42
N HIS A 701 -15.31 0.87 -4.20
CA HIS A 701 -15.05 2.18 -4.80
C HIS A 701 -16.03 2.47 -5.95
N ASP A 702 -16.46 1.43 -6.65
CA ASP A 702 -17.38 1.50 -7.79
C ASP A 702 -18.86 1.43 -7.37
N VAL A 703 -19.14 1.34 -6.07
CA VAL A 703 -20.50 1.31 -5.50
C VAL A 703 -20.75 2.62 -4.76
N LEU A 704 -21.37 3.57 -5.45
CA LEU A 704 -21.71 4.89 -4.92
C LEU A 704 -23.18 4.92 -4.45
N LEU A 705 -23.44 5.54 -3.30
CA LEU A 705 -24.80 5.81 -2.85
C LEU A 705 -25.35 7.01 -3.63
N LEU A 706 -26.23 6.73 -4.59
CA LEU A 706 -26.93 7.74 -5.36
C LEU A 706 -28.39 7.83 -4.92
N CYS A 707 -28.94 9.05 -4.86
CA CYS A 707 -30.39 9.20 -4.75
C CYS A 707 -31.07 8.64 -6.02
N VAL A 708 -32.34 8.22 -5.91
CA VAL A 708 -33.06 7.53 -6.99
C VAL A 708 -33.02 8.28 -8.35
N PRO A 709 -33.18 9.61 -8.42
CA PRO A 709 -33.01 10.36 -9.68
C PRO A 709 -31.59 10.28 -10.27
N CYS A 710 -30.56 10.43 -9.43
CA CYS A 710 -29.16 10.37 -9.87
C CYS A 710 -28.76 8.96 -10.30
N HIS A 711 -29.26 7.93 -9.63
CA HIS A 711 -29.06 6.54 -10.03
C HIS A 711 -29.66 6.26 -11.42
N ARG A 712 -30.89 6.72 -11.69
CA ARG A 712 -31.54 6.58 -13.01
C ARG A 712 -30.74 7.28 -14.10
N LYS A 713 -30.23 8.49 -13.83
CA LYS A 713 -29.42 9.28 -14.77
C LYS A 713 -28.05 8.62 -15.04
N SER A 714 -27.37 8.13 -14.00
CA SER A 714 -26.12 7.36 -14.14
C SER A 714 -26.33 6.12 -15.01
N THR A 715 -27.37 5.34 -14.71
CA THR A 715 -27.68 4.10 -15.44
C THR A 715 -27.92 4.35 -16.94
N GLN A 716 -28.52 5.49 -17.31
CA GLN A 716 -28.70 5.85 -18.72
C GLN A 716 -27.36 6.11 -19.42
N TYR A 717 -26.43 6.85 -18.80
CA TYR A 717 -25.10 7.10 -19.36
C TYR A 717 -24.22 5.84 -19.41
N ASP A 718 -24.29 5.00 -18.38
CA ASP A 718 -23.56 3.73 -18.32
C ASP A 718 -23.99 2.80 -19.47
N ASN A 719 -25.28 2.77 -19.80
CA ASN A 719 -25.79 1.99 -20.91
C ASN A 719 -25.32 2.54 -22.27
N VAL A 720 -25.29 3.86 -22.45
CA VAL A 720 -24.75 4.49 -23.68
C VAL A 720 -23.28 4.11 -23.87
N LEU A 721 -22.46 4.21 -22.82
CA LEU A 721 -21.05 3.81 -22.85
C LEU A 721 -20.88 2.32 -23.15
N ARG A 722 -21.72 1.46 -22.53
CA ARG A 722 -21.71 0.01 -22.82
C ARG A 722 -21.98 -0.28 -24.30
N TYR A 723 -22.97 0.37 -24.91
CA TYR A 723 -23.28 0.20 -26.34
C TYR A 723 -22.18 0.73 -27.25
N GLN A 724 -21.53 1.84 -26.89
CA GLN A 724 -20.38 2.36 -27.63
C GLN A 724 -19.19 1.38 -27.56
N LEU A 725 -18.85 0.89 -26.38
CA LEU A 725 -17.76 -0.07 -26.19
C LEU A 725 -18.03 -1.42 -26.90
N ALA A 726 -19.28 -1.89 -26.91
CA ALA A 726 -19.67 -3.07 -27.65
C ALA A 726 -19.51 -2.89 -29.18
N LYS A 727 -19.84 -1.70 -29.69
CA LYS A 727 -19.67 -1.36 -31.10
C LYS A 727 -18.19 -1.19 -31.48
N GLU A 728 -17.38 -0.59 -30.60
CA GLU A 728 -15.94 -0.40 -30.77
C GLU A 728 -15.16 -1.72 -30.70
N SER A 729 -15.61 -2.66 -29.88
CA SER A 729 -14.96 -3.97 -29.71
C SER A 729 -15.45 -5.04 -30.68
N GLY A 730 -16.56 -4.82 -31.40
CA GLY A 730 -17.13 -5.80 -32.32
C GLY A 730 -17.86 -6.97 -31.64
N TYR A 731 -18.13 -6.88 -30.34
CA TYR A 731 -18.82 -7.92 -29.56
C TYR A 731 -20.20 -7.40 -29.07
N PRO A 732 -21.33 -8.04 -29.46
CA PRO A 732 -22.65 -7.66 -28.98
C PRO A 732 -22.74 -7.83 -27.45
N ILE A 733 -23.45 -6.93 -26.78
CA ILE A 733 -23.64 -6.94 -25.31
C ILE A 733 -24.32 -8.23 -24.82
N ASP A 734 -25.10 -8.89 -25.68
CA ASP A 734 -25.74 -10.18 -25.41
C ASP A 734 -25.19 -11.26 -26.34
N MET A 735 -24.06 -11.86 -25.96
CA MET A 735 -23.75 -13.22 -26.39
C MET A 735 -24.39 -14.18 -25.38
N GLY A 736 -25.64 -14.58 -25.66
CA GLY A 736 -26.48 -15.42 -24.80
C GLY A 736 -25.78 -16.67 -24.27
N SER A 737 -24.83 -17.26 -25.00
CA SER A 737 -24.16 -18.54 -24.67
C SER A 737 -23.34 -18.61 -23.37
N SER A 738 -23.01 -17.47 -22.75
CA SER A 738 -22.07 -17.41 -21.59
C SER A 738 -22.77 -17.45 -20.24
N VAL A 739 -24.05 -17.06 -20.19
CA VAL A 739 -24.79 -16.86 -18.94
C VAL A 739 -25.67 -18.07 -18.71
N LYS A 740 -25.44 -18.80 -17.61
CA LYS A 740 -26.16 -20.04 -17.29
C LYS A 740 -27.68 -19.84 -17.08
N VAL A 741 -28.11 -18.64 -16.69
CA VAL A 741 -29.49 -18.33 -16.31
C VAL A 741 -29.85 -16.89 -16.71
N HIS A 742 -30.86 -16.70 -17.54
CA HIS A 742 -31.46 -15.39 -17.83
C HIS A 742 -32.51 -15.03 -16.78
N ALA A 743 -32.61 -13.74 -16.46
CA ALA A 743 -33.62 -13.22 -15.54
C ALA A 743 -34.68 -12.46 -16.35
N ASP A 744 -35.91 -12.96 -16.36
CA ASP A 744 -37.05 -12.26 -16.94
C ASP A 744 -37.39 -11.03 -16.09
N ARG A 745 -37.20 -9.85 -16.69
CA ARG A 745 -37.34 -8.57 -15.99
C ARG A 745 -38.78 -8.24 -15.63
N ASP A 746 -39.75 -8.75 -16.37
CA ASP A 746 -41.16 -8.45 -16.12
C ASP A 746 -41.70 -9.34 -15.00
N LEU A 747 -41.35 -10.63 -15.01
CA LEU A 747 -41.61 -11.53 -13.87
C LEU A 747 -40.92 -11.05 -12.58
N GLN A 748 -39.71 -10.49 -12.70
CA GLN A 748 -38.99 -9.91 -11.56
C GLN A 748 -39.73 -8.70 -10.96
N LYS A 749 -40.28 -7.81 -11.79
CA LYS A 749 -41.07 -6.65 -11.34
C LYS A 749 -42.32 -7.09 -10.59
N VAL A 750 -43.06 -8.05 -11.15
CA VAL A 750 -44.29 -8.60 -10.55
C VAL A 750 -44.00 -9.21 -9.18
N LYS A 751 -42.95 -10.03 -9.08
CA LYS A 751 -42.50 -10.61 -7.80
C LYS A 751 -42.13 -9.56 -6.76
N SER A 752 -41.39 -8.53 -7.17
CA SER A 752 -40.98 -7.44 -6.28
C SER A 752 -42.17 -6.60 -5.80
N ALA A 753 -43.13 -6.33 -6.68
CA ALA A 753 -44.35 -5.61 -6.34
C ALA A 753 -45.20 -6.39 -5.33
N ALA A 754 -45.42 -7.68 -5.57
CA ALA A 754 -46.18 -8.52 -4.67
C ALA A 754 -45.54 -8.65 -3.27
N ARG A 755 -44.20 -8.77 -3.19
CA ARG A 755 -43.47 -8.79 -1.91
C ARG A 755 -43.56 -7.48 -1.15
N ALA A 756 -43.54 -6.35 -1.84
CA ALA A 756 -43.68 -5.05 -1.21
C ALA A 756 -45.08 -4.88 -0.60
N LEU A 757 -46.12 -5.36 -1.29
CA LEU A 757 -47.50 -5.34 -0.82
C LEU A 757 -47.76 -6.31 0.35
N LEU A 758 -47.07 -7.46 0.39
CA LEU A 758 -47.12 -8.42 1.51
C LEU A 758 -46.21 -8.07 2.71
N SER A 759 -45.41 -7.01 2.60
CA SER A 759 -44.48 -6.61 3.65
C SER A 759 -45.23 -6.12 4.90
N PRO A 760 -44.76 -6.38 6.14
CA PRO A 760 -45.32 -5.82 7.37
C PRO A 760 -45.29 -4.29 7.43
N LYS A 761 -44.54 -3.65 6.53
CA LYS A 761 -44.44 -2.20 6.38
C LYS A 761 -45.20 -1.68 5.16
N SER A 762 -46.07 -2.49 4.55
CA SER A 762 -46.85 -2.08 3.37
C SER A 762 -47.67 -0.82 3.65
N ASP A 763 -48.11 -0.64 4.91
CA ASP A 763 -48.83 0.54 5.36
C ASP A 763 -48.01 1.83 5.40
N GLN A 764 -46.68 1.71 5.45
CA GLN A 764 -45.75 2.85 5.37
C GLN A 764 -45.42 3.23 3.92
N ILE A 765 -45.87 2.45 2.93
CA ILE A 765 -45.70 2.78 1.51
C ILE A 765 -46.68 3.90 1.15
N PRO A 766 -46.21 5.01 0.54
CA PRO A 766 -47.08 6.09 0.06
C PRO A 766 -48.23 5.56 -0.80
N VAL A 767 -49.44 6.10 -0.60
CA VAL A 767 -50.69 5.59 -1.20
C VAL A 767 -50.58 5.47 -2.73
N GLU A 768 -50.04 6.47 -3.40
CA GLU A 768 -49.85 6.47 -4.85
C GLU A 768 -48.88 5.37 -5.30
N ARG A 769 -47.78 5.16 -4.55
CA ARG A 769 -46.85 4.08 -4.86
C ARG A 769 -47.45 2.70 -4.61
N ARG A 770 -48.36 2.58 -3.63
CA ARG A 770 -49.07 1.33 -3.36
C ARG A 770 -49.98 0.97 -4.53
N LYS A 771 -50.73 1.94 -5.09
CA LYS A 771 -51.57 1.75 -6.29
C LYS A 771 -50.76 1.30 -7.50
N ASP A 772 -49.59 1.92 -7.76
CA ASP A 772 -48.70 1.48 -8.84
C ASP A 772 -48.31 0.00 -8.70
N LEU A 773 -47.92 -0.40 -7.49
CA LEU A 773 -47.47 -1.77 -7.22
C LEU A 773 -48.63 -2.77 -7.34
N GLN A 774 -49.85 -2.36 -6.99
CA GLN A 774 -51.05 -3.16 -7.19
C GLN A 774 -51.32 -3.33 -8.69
N GLN A 775 -51.25 -2.25 -9.48
CA GLN A 775 -51.48 -2.29 -10.92
C GLN A 775 -50.49 -3.21 -11.64
N VAL A 776 -49.20 -3.21 -11.27
CA VAL A 776 -48.20 -4.12 -11.86
C VAL A 776 -48.57 -5.60 -11.68
N VAL A 777 -49.19 -5.96 -10.55
CA VAL A 777 -49.61 -7.35 -10.30
C VAL A 777 -50.93 -7.64 -11.03
N LEU A 778 -51.87 -6.70 -11.04
CA LEU A 778 -53.15 -6.81 -11.75
C LEU A 778 -52.95 -6.97 -13.27
N ASP A 779 -52.09 -6.16 -13.88
CA ASP A 779 -51.78 -6.21 -15.31
C ASP A 779 -51.17 -7.56 -15.72
N PHE A 780 -50.34 -8.16 -14.85
CA PHE A 780 -49.71 -9.45 -15.13
C PHE A 780 -50.69 -10.63 -15.03
N TYR A 781 -51.55 -10.63 -14.02
CA TYR A 781 -52.56 -11.68 -13.85
C TYR A 781 -53.84 -11.43 -14.68
N GLY A 782 -53.96 -10.24 -15.29
CA GLY A 782 -55.13 -9.84 -16.08
C GLY A 782 -56.40 -9.73 -15.26
N THR A 783 -56.30 -9.35 -13.97
CA THR A 783 -57.46 -9.27 -13.05
C THR A 783 -57.71 -7.83 -12.64
N GLU A 784 -58.96 -7.50 -12.28
CA GLU A 784 -59.33 -6.16 -11.78
C GLU A 784 -59.23 -6.07 -10.24
N GLU A 785 -59.30 -7.21 -9.55
CA GLU A 785 -59.19 -7.29 -8.08
C GLU A 785 -57.94 -8.05 -7.63
N LEU A 786 -57.35 -7.56 -6.54
CA LEU A 786 -56.11 -8.07 -5.98
C LEU A 786 -56.40 -8.91 -4.72
N SER A 787 -56.25 -10.24 -4.83
CA SER A 787 -56.39 -11.13 -3.68
C SER A 787 -55.04 -11.41 -3.00
N THR A 788 -55.09 -11.73 -1.70
CA THR A 788 -53.90 -12.15 -0.93
C THR A 788 -53.24 -13.40 -1.54
N GLU A 789 -54.00 -14.26 -2.20
CA GLU A 789 -53.52 -15.47 -2.85
C GLU A 789 -52.71 -15.16 -4.10
N ILE A 790 -53.19 -14.23 -4.95
CA ILE A 790 -52.46 -13.73 -6.12
C ILE A 790 -51.13 -13.10 -5.70
N LEU A 791 -51.14 -12.30 -4.62
CA LEU A 791 -49.92 -11.70 -4.08
C LEU A 791 -48.92 -12.75 -3.57
N GLN A 792 -49.40 -13.79 -2.90
CA GLN A 792 -48.51 -14.85 -2.40
C GLN A 792 -47.93 -15.71 -3.53
N ASP A 793 -48.71 -15.96 -4.58
CA ASP A 793 -48.27 -16.66 -5.78
C ASP A 793 -47.22 -15.85 -6.54
N ALA A 794 -47.52 -14.59 -6.84
CA ALA A 794 -46.61 -13.64 -7.48
C ALA A 794 -45.29 -13.48 -6.71
N ALA A 795 -45.33 -13.45 -5.38
CA ALA A 795 -44.15 -13.34 -4.53
C ALA A 795 -43.25 -14.59 -4.54
N LYS A 796 -43.76 -15.74 -4.98
CA LYS A 796 -43.06 -17.04 -5.04
C LYS A 796 -42.54 -17.39 -6.43
N MET A 797 -43.05 -16.75 -7.48
CA MET A 797 -42.66 -16.92 -8.88
C MET A 797 -41.14 -16.96 -9.10
N ASP A 798 -40.63 -17.89 -9.93
CA ASP A 798 -39.22 -17.89 -10.35
C ASP A 798 -39.09 -17.10 -11.64
N PHE A 799 -38.25 -16.08 -11.62
CA PHE A 799 -38.02 -15.18 -12.74
C PHE A 799 -36.78 -15.62 -13.56
N ARG A 800 -36.28 -16.82 -13.33
CA ARG A 800 -35.01 -17.33 -13.86
C ARG A 800 -35.26 -18.42 -14.89
N THR A 801 -34.82 -18.18 -16.13
CA THR A 801 -34.84 -19.16 -17.23
C THR A 801 -33.43 -19.71 -17.46
N ILE A 802 -33.28 -21.03 -17.52
CA ILE A 802 -31.99 -21.67 -17.77
C ILE A 802 -31.63 -21.47 -19.25
N ASN A 803 -30.38 -21.09 -19.50
CA ASN A 803 -29.87 -20.99 -20.86
C ASN A 803 -29.46 -22.38 -21.37
N ASP A 804 -30.23 -22.93 -22.30
CA ASP A 804 -29.97 -24.25 -22.89
C ASP A 804 -28.71 -24.27 -23.78
N GLU A 805 -28.20 -23.11 -24.19
CA GLU A 805 -26.96 -22.96 -24.97
C GLU A 805 -25.69 -22.90 -24.11
N PHE A 806 -25.82 -22.90 -22.77
CA PHE A 806 -24.67 -22.79 -21.86
C PHE A 806 -23.79 -24.05 -21.88
N PHE A 807 -22.55 -23.91 -22.35
CA PHE A 807 -21.57 -25.00 -22.40
C PHE A 807 -20.46 -24.86 -21.33
N PRO A 808 -20.40 -25.72 -20.30
CA PRO A 808 -19.43 -25.56 -19.20
C PRO A 808 -17.97 -25.81 -19.63
N HIS A 809 -17.07 -24.86 -19.31
CA HIS A 809 -15.61 -24.96 -19.56
C HIS A 809 -15.01 -26.34 -19.24
N GLY A 810 -15.19 -26.81 -18.00
CA GLY A 810 -14.62 -28.10 -17.57
C GLY A 810 -15.12 -29.30 -18.36
N LYS A 811 -16.32 -29.23 -18.97
CA LYS A 811 -16.85 -30.27 -19.87
C LYS A 811 -16.12 -30.25 -21.21
N GLY A 812 -15.82 -29.05 -21.73
CA GLY A 812 -15.03 -28.84 -22.94
C GLY A 812 -13.60 -29.34 -22.80
N VAL A 813 -12.90 -28.92 -21.74
CA VAL A 813 -11.52 -29.37 -21.46
C VAL A 813 -11.45 -30.90 -21.38
N ILE A 814 -12.34 -31.56 -20.63
CA ILE A 814 -12.31 -33.02 -20.52
C ILE A 814 -12.69 -33.71 -21.83
N ARG A 815 -13.54 -33.10 -22.66
CA ARG A 815 -13.80 -33.60 -24.02
C ARG A 815 -12.56 -33.54 -24.89
N HIS A 816 -11.78 -32.46 -24.81
CA HIS A 816 -10.51 -32.32 -25.54
C HIS A 816 -9.45 -33.31 -25.03
N VAL A 817 -9.25 -33.37 -23.71
CA VAL A 817 -8.31 -34.29 -23.05
C VAL A 817 -8.58 -35.74 -23.43
N ARG A 818 -9.84 -36.18 -23.44
CA ARG A 818 -10.22 -37.54 -23.84
C ARG A 818 -9.82 -37.89 -25.27
N LYS A 819 -9.75 -36.90 -26.17
CA LYS A 819 -9.39 -37.11 -27.57
C LYS A 819 -7.88 -37.08 -27.81
N ASN A 820 -7.13 -36.30 -27.04
CA ASN A 820 -5.74 -35.96 -27.37
C ASN A 820 -4.70 -36.47 -26.35
N GLU A 821 -5.00 -36.43 -25.05
CA GLU A 821 -4.02 -36.68 -23.98
C GLU A 821 -4.33 -37.96 -23.19
N GLY A 822 -5.61 -38.28 -23.02
CA GLY A 822 -6.08 -39.32 -22.10
C GLY A 822 -6.26 -38.79 -20.68
N ILE A 823 -7.31 -39.28 -19.99
CA ILE A 823 -7.71 -38.76 -18.66
C ILE A 823 -6.66 -39.08 -17.58
N TYR A 824 -5.96 -40.21 -17.70
CA TYR A 824 -4.89 -40.60 -16.79
C TYR A 824 -3.69 -39.66 -16.85
N ASN A 825 -3.27 -39.29 -18.06
CA ASN A 825 -2.19 -38.32 -18.26
C ASN A 825 -2.58 -36.94 -17.74
N PHE A 826 -3.84 -36.54 -17.94
CA PHE A 826 -4.36 -35.29 -17.38
C PHE A 826 -4.39 -35.29 -15.84
N GLU A 827 -4.79 -36.41 -15.22
CA GLU A 827 -4.73 -36.58 -13.76
C GLU A 827 -3.27 -36.53 -13.26
N ARG A 828 -2.37 -37.25 -13.93
CA ARG A 828 -0.91 -37.24 -13.68
C ARG A 828 -0.36 -35.82 -13.77
N ARG A 829 -0.74 -35.06 -14.80
CA ARG A 829 -0.31 -33.67 -15.03
C ARG A 829 -0.70 -32.76 -13.87
N TRP A 830 -1.92 -32.87 -13.35
CA TRP A 830 -2.37 -32.11 -12.18
C TRP A 830 -1.63 -32.51 -10.89
N ARG A 831 -1.42 -33.80 -10.67
CA ARG A 831 -0.67 -34.30 -9.52
C ARG A 831 0.80 -33.88 -9.56
N GLN A 832 1.44 -33.98 -10.72
CA GLN A 832 2.82 -33.56 -10.94
C GLN A 832 2.97 -32.04 -10.79
N HIS A 833 2.04 -31.26 -11.36
CA HIS A 833 1.98 -29.81 -11.19
C HIS A 833 1.96 -29.41 -9.70
N PHE A 834 1.20 -30.13 -8.86
CA PHE A 834 1.20 -29.88 -7.42
C PHE A 834 2.57 -30.15 -6.78
N LEU A 835 3.25 -31.24 -7.14
CA LEU A 835 4.60 -31.51 -6.62
C LEU A 835 5.61 -30.45 -7.05
N ASP A 836 5.62 -30.09 -8.33
CA ASP A 836 6.59 -29.16 -8.91
C ASP A 836 6.46 -27.76 -8.30
N THR A 837 5.21 -27.31 -8.11
CA THR A 837 4.92 -25.94 -7.68
C THR A 837 4.89 -25.76 -6.17
N MET A 838 4.40 -26.76 -5.42
CA MET A 838 4.28 -26.67 -3.97
C MET A 838 5.43 -27.33 -3.21
N LYS A 839 6.23 -28.18 -3.87
CA LYS A 839 7.38 -28.90 -3.28
C LYS A 839 7.08 -29.42 -1.87
N PRO A 840 6.03 -30.24 -1.71
CA PRO A 840 5.52 -30.57 -0.39
C PRO A 840 6.49 -31.48 0.38
N LYS A 841 6.67 -31.17 1.67
CA LYS A 841 7.63 -31.87 2.55
C LYS A 841 6.98 -32.94 3.44
N TYR A 842 5.66 -32.88 3.60
CA TYR A 842 4.90 -33.71 4.54
C TYR A 842 3.75 -34.42 3.82
N LEU A 843 4.00 -34.90 2.61
CA LEU A 843 3.04 -35.76 1.92
C LEU A 843 2.90 -37.09 2.68
N PRO A 844 1.70 -37.69 2.69
CA PRO A 844 1.55 -39.06 3.15
C PRO A 844 2.49 -39.97 2.34
N SER A 845 3.21 -40.86 3.03
CA SER A 845 4.26 -41.70 2.43
C SER A 845 3.80 -42.52 1.22
N LYS A 846 2.51 -42.87 1.15
CA LYS A 846 1.90 -43.65 0.06
C LYS A 846 1.22 -42.80 -1.01
N TRP A 847 1.32 -41.47 -0.93
CA TRP A 847 0.79 -40.58 -1.95
C TRP A 847 1.67 -40.63 -3.21
N SER A 848 1.08 -40.91 -4.36
CA SER A 848 1.79 -41.04 -5.64
C SER A 848 1.04 -40.35 -6.77
N VAL A 849 1.81 -39.81 -7.72
CA VAL A 849 1.28 -39.25 -8.98
C VAL A 849 0.58 -40.33 -9.80
N ASP A 850 1.09 -41.57 -9.72
CA ASP A 850 0.65 -42.73 -10.51
C ASP A 850 -0.28 -43.68 -9.78
N HIS A 851 -0.86 -43.23 -8.67
CA HIS A 851 -1.74 -44.07 -7.86
C HIS A 851 -2.87 -44.66 -8.72
N LYS A 852 -2.88 -46.00 -8.80
CA LYS A 852 -3.82 -46.83 -9.58
C LYS A 852 -3.81 -46.64 -11.11
N HIS A 853 -2.75 -46.05 -11.68
CA HIS A 853 -2.60 -45.99 -13.15
C HIS A 853 -2.27 -47.35 -13.77
N ALA A 854 -1.67 -48.28 -13.01
CA ALA A 854 -1.29 -49.62 -13.49
C ALA A 854 -2.46 -50.61 -13.68
N ARG A 855 -3.69 -50.28 -13.25
CA ARG A 855 -4.86 -51.19 -13.35
C ARG A 855 -5.62 -51.13 -14.67
N THR A 856 -5.18 -50.34 -15.65
CA THR A 856 -5.97 -50.10 -16.89
C THR A 856 -5.16 -50.09 -18.18
N GLU A 857 -3.92 -50.59 -18.18
CA GLU A 857 -3.25 -50.99 -19.44
C GLU A 857 -3.89 -52.23 -20.09
N PHE A 858 -4.89 -52.85 -19.44
CA PHE A 858 -5.65 -53.99 -19.97
C PHE A 858 -6.99 -53.62 -20.64
N TYR A 859 -7.36 -52.33 -20.71
CA TYR A 859 -8.56 -51.88 -21.40
C TYR A 859 -8.26 -50.64 -22.25
N SER A 860 -7.36 -50.79 -23.22
CA SER A 860 -7.19 -49.89 -24.36
C SER A 860 -8.24 -50.16 -25.43
#